data_AF-A0A7C3VTS2-F1
#
_entry.id   AF-A0A7C3VTS2-F1
#
_cell.length_a   1.000
_cell.length_b   1.000
_cell.length_c   1.000
_cell.angle_alpha   90.00
_cell.angle_beta   90.00
_cell.angle_gamma   90.00
#
_symmetry.space_group_name_H-M   'P 1'
#
loop_
_entity.id
_entity.type
_entity.pdbx_description
1 polymer ?
#
loop_
_entity_poly.entity_id
_entity_poly.type
_entity_poly.pdbx_seq_one_letter_code
_entity_poly.pdbx_strand_id
1 'polypeptide(L)'
;MMADSVCIKILTSALAAGVISTEKSKLIEFLASQPEAVAIAPLLGSPKLVRELKLAKNNQNNRTAAVSLKFEGERVVYEGQIIGLVKILYKGTLPGELQARLASESAIDRFLEYLQKRHKITVLDESDRHTRLFIPSHLEKPDFRELWQNFLRDVAFSAYGDTSYQLPGLTQTFIAMLNTITLAGRGFSTLDVPILTDEQAAVLAAWYLAVVRDVGNRQKSRQRQIDELRQDLAATTLSDKECKSKEAELQSKEKMQAKEANNYQDYFTKSFGKILDEQEAIWESLHQCRQELTQPGLTKAQQKKLGNQQDKLGERVVFSPESVRQKRHLFNQANGNPFEFIRLDREQNPEKFREIAAIAEIFTKTATDQINSTRGDIFAKCILEMYRLLETEAREPLPAPLLTEQPAEMGMRSPGDDSKEFCYACGVALNPKTARWQVLRFMFERPSQRRQSSSSEGRPHICASCSALAFASPLKVTNESIILRMAPPPETKKTPDLWEAKRQKLKDYMRMLATKDMHLNAGRYLVLASDKTIGGDVAAKKLGQRQYALAKVASIFPIEVLSDFDFSLIVQGSQAIHLESRHLIFLKGLMEGCGQHIIVSGKSGQEINIHLGDAVRYIEQDLPVMAEYTIAKVASNFHQVKLEPARDAYCQSIQQDVKGLLAMGSENQTSKRATLYKDVAAITGLTYAFALSLEDIAKKAKGPEYAEREVSKLIESVDDAVDFCYYATLGNEEKTKVQARLYQNADNYFVYGQAKELLAKLDISDREKSEGGKTWLQFYADDVIKAYAYFAEKGYTSDKNWKELAYKLKLSLYTRFPEMVRKLKSTSEK
;
A
#
# COMPACT_ATOMS: atom_id res chain seq x y z
N MET A 1 18.62 -25.19 17.62
CA MET A 1 17.29 -25.81 17.44
C MET A 1 16.54 -25.13 16.29
N MET A 2 17.11 -25.13 15.07
CA MET A 2 16.52 -24.56 13.84
C MET A 2 15.81 -25.61 12.96
N ALA A 3 15.65 -26.85 13.45
CA ALA A 3 15.37 -28.01 12.62
C ALA A 3 13.88 -28.17 12.25
N ASP A 4 12.94 -27.83 13.14
CA ASP A 4 11.56 -28.28 13.00
C ASP A 4 10.81 -27.55 11.86
N SER A 5 10.94 -26.23 11.75
CA SER A 5 10.24 -25.48 10.70
C SER A 5 10.78 -25.75 9.29
N VAL A 6 12.11 -25.82 9.14
CA VAL A 6 12.74 -26.18 7.86
C VAL A 6 12.28 -27.57 7.42
N CYS A 7 12.19 -28.52 8.36
CA CYS A 7 11.67 -29.86 8.08
C CYS A 7 10.21 -29.82 7.62
N ILE A 8 9.35 -29.05 8.31
CA ILE A 8 7.93 -28.90 7.94
C ILE A 8 7.79 -28.33 6.52
N LYS A 9 8.56 -27.29 6.16
CA LYS A 9 8.57 -26.69 4.82
C LYS A 9 8.94 -27.71 3.74
N ILE A 10 10.03 -28.45 3.97
CA ILE A 10 10.53 -29.46 3.03
C ILE A 10 9.50 -30.57 2.83
N LEU A 11 9.00 -31.15 3.93
CA LEU A 11 8.05 -32.28 3.88
C LEU A 11 6.73 -31.87 3.23
N THR A 12 6.21 -30.68 3.54
CA THR A 12 4.97 -30.16 2.93
C THR A 12 5.15 -29.94 1.42
N SER A 13 6.29 -29.37 1.00
CA SER A 13 6.65 -29.18 -0.41
C SER A 13 6.82 -30.52 -1.16
N ALA A 14 7.54 -31.48 -0.57
CA ALA A 14 7.76 -32.79 -1.17
C ALA A 14 6.45 -33.59 -1.33
N LEU A 15 5.53 -33.49 -0.36
CA LEU A 15 4.18 -34.04 -0.48
C LEU A 15 3.37 -33.36 -1.57
N ALA A 16 3.41 -32.02 -1.65
CA ALA A 16 2.71 -31.27 -2.69
C ALA A 16 3.21 -31.61 -4.10
N ALA A 17 4.50 -31.92 -4.22
CA ALA A 17 5.16 -32.38 -5.44
C ALA A 17 4.90 -33.86 -5.77
N GLY A 18 4.26 -34.62 -4.86
CA GLY A 18 3.99 -36.05 -5.06
C GLY A 18 5.23 -36.94 -5.01
N VAL A 19 6.33 -36.46 -4.43
CA VAL A 19 7.59 -37.19 -4.34
C VAL A 19 7.54 -38.28 -3.27
N ILE A 20 6.82 -38.02 -2.17
CA ILE A 20 6.70 -38.95 -1.04
C ILE A 20 5.53 -39.91 -1.30
N SER A 21 5.83 -41.20 -1.46
CA SER A 21 4.84 -42.26 -1.69
C SER A 21 4.72 -43.21 -0.49
N THR A 22 5.80 -43.45 0.24
CA THR A 22 5.84 -44.26 1.45
C THR A 22 5.30 -43.47 2.66
N GLU A 23 4.53 -44.14 3.51
CA GLU A 23 3.98 -43.60 4.76
C GLU A 23 3.22 -42.27 4.65
N LYS A 24 2.73 -41.93 3.44
CA LYS A 24 2.07 -40.66 3.13
C LYS A 24 0.97 -40.29 4.14
N SER A 25 0.14 -41.25 4.55
CA SER A 25 -0.95 -41.01 5.52
C SER A 25 -0.44 -40.58 6.89
N LYS A 26 0.62 -41.22 7.41
CA LYS A 26 1.24 -40.86 8.70
C LYS A 26 1.85 -39.46 8.64
N LEU A 27 2.52 -39.13 7.53
CA LEU A 27 3.09 -37.81 7.34
C LEU A 27 2.02 -36.71 7.24
N ILE A 28 0.90 -36.98 6.56
CA ILE A 28 -0.25 -36.06 6.50
C ILE A 28 -0.83 -35.82 7.91
N GLU A 29 -1.00 -36.86 8.72
CA GLU A 29 -1.47 -36.72 10.10
C GLU A 29 -0.50 -35.89 10.95
N PHE A 30 0.81 -36.13 10.83
CA PHE A 30 1.84 -35.32 11.49
C PHE A 30 1.74 -33.85 11.06
N LEU A 31 1.77 -33.57 9.75
CA LEU A 31 1.71 -32.19 9.24
C LEU A 31 0.39 -31.49 9.54
N ALA A 32 -0.74 -32.21 9.57
CA ALA A 32 -2.04 -31.64 9.94
C ALA A 32 -2.08 -31.18 11.40
N SER A 33 -1.24 -31.76 12.27
CA SER A 33 -1.06 -31.30 13.65
C SER A 33 -0.17 -30.04 13.76
N GLN A 34 0.60 -29.72 12.72
CA GLN A 34 1.51 -28.57 12.67
C GLN A 34 0.82 -27.35 12.05
N PRO A 35 0.62 -26.25 12.80
CA PRO A 35 0.00 -25.03 12.27
C PRO A 35 0.75 -24.46 11.05
N GLU A 36 2.07 -24.59 11.03
CA GLU A 36 2.93 -24.12 9.93
C GLU A 36 2.62 -24.83 8.61
N ALA A 37 2.46 -26.16 8.62
CA ALA A 37 2.19 -26.92 7.41
C ALA A 37 0.83 -26.55 6.80
N VAL A 38 -0.17 -26.32 7.64
CA VAL A 38 -1.51 -25.86 7.22
C VAL A 38 -1.46 -24.47 6.58
N ALA A 39 -0.55 -23.59 7.04
CA ALA A 39 -0.33 -22.28 6.45
C ALA A 39 0.53 -22.32 5.16
N ILE A 40 1.46 -23.29 5.04
CA ILE A 40 2.32 -23.44 3.85
C ILE A 40 1.59 -24.10 2.68
N ALA A 41 0.74 -25.10 2.94
CA ALA A 41 0.10 -25.90 1.89
C ALA A 41 -0.69 -25.07 0.85
N PRO A 42 -1.48 -24.03 1.23
CA PRO A 42 -2.14 -23.15 0.27
C PRO A 42 -1.16 -22.41 -0.66
N LEU A 43 0.01 -22.00 -0.16
CA LEU A 43 1.02 -21.28 -0.94
C LEU A 43 1.68 -22.14 -2.02
N LEU A 44 1.64 -23.46 -1.85
CA LEU A 44 2.16 -24.41 -2.84
C LEU A 44 1.19 -24.63 -4.01
N GLY A 45 0.01 -23.99 -4.03
CA GLY A 45 -0.97 -24.15 -5.12
C GLY A 45 -1.44 -25.60 -5.27
N SER A 46 -1.63 -26.33 -4.16
CA SER A 46 -2.11 -27.72 -4.15
C SER A 46 -3.42 -27.84 -3.35
N PRO A 47 -4.60 -27.62 -3.99
CA PRO A 47 -5.89 -27.75 -3.32
C PRO A 47 -6.12 -29.14 -2.72
N LYS A 48 -5.56 -30.17 -3.37
CA LYS A 48 -5.60 -31.56 -2.89
C LYS A 48 -4.90 -31.71 -1.53
N LEU A 49 -3.66 -31.21 -1.40
CA LEU A 49 -2.93 -31.29 -0.13
C LEU A 49 -3.64 -30.49 0.97
N VAL A 50 -4.16 -29.29 0.66
CA VAL A 50 -4.94 -28.48 1.61
C VAL A 50 -6.16 -29.27 2.14
N ARG A 51 -6.87 -29.98 1.26
CA ARG A 51 -7.99 -30.83 1.65
C ARG A 51 -7.55 -32.03 2.50
N GLU A 52 -6.48 -32.72 2.10
CA GLU A 52 -5.91 -33.86 2.84
C GLU A 52 -5.53 -33.45 4.28
N LEU A 53 -4.84 -32.32 4.47
CA LEU A 53 -4.47 -31.80 5.79
C LEU A 53 -5.69 -31.40 6.62
N LYS A 54 -6.70 -30.75 6.02
CA LYS A 54 -7.93 -30.36 6.73
C LYS A 54 -8.73 -31.56 7.22
N LEU A 55 -8.82 -32.62 6.40
CA LEU A 55 -9.53 -33.84 6.78
C LEU A 55 -8.80 -34.58 7.91
N ALA A 56 -7.47 -34.67 7.84
CA ALA A 56 -6.67 -35.31 8.89
C ALA A 56 -6.70 -34.54 10.23
N LYS A 57 -6.84 -33.21 10.20
CA LYS A 57 -6.97 -32.39 11.42
C LYS A 57 -8.18 -32.75 12.27
N ASN A 58 -9.26 -33.25 11.67
CA ASN A 58 -10.47 -33.64 12.39
C ASN A 58 -10.36 -35.00 13.11
N ASN A 59 -9.30 -35.78 12.85
CA ASN A 59 -9.10 -37.14 13.37
C ASN A 59 -8.00 -37.22 14.47
N GLN A 60 -7.75 -36.13 15.20
CA GLN A 60 -6.64 -35.94 16.16
C GLN A 60 -6.68 -36.78 17.46
N ASN A 61 -6.95 -38.08 17.38
CA ASN A 61 -6.92 -38.96 18.55
C ASN A 61 -5.53 -39.55 18.87
N ASN A 62 -4.50 -39.33 18.04
CA ASN A 62 -3.16 -39.90 18.27
C ASN A 62 -2.05 -38.84 18.25
N ARG A 63 -1.18 -38.88 19.27
CA ARG A 63 0.13 -38.19 19.25
C ARG A 63 0.99 -38.85 18.16
N THR A 64 1.22 -38.14 17.06
CA THR A 64 2.09 -38.61 15.98
C THR A 64 3.56 -38.49 16.40
N ALA A 65 4.36 -39.51 16.07
CA ALA A 65 5.79 -39.54 16.36
C ALA A 65 6.54 -38.41 15.61
N ALA A 66 7.63 -37.92 16.20
CA ALA A 66 8.48 -36.91 15.58
C ALA A 66 9.08 -37.43 14.27
N VAL A 67 8.92 -36.65 13.20
CA VAL A 67 9.47 -36.96 11.87
C VAL A 67 10.85 -36.31 11.75
N SER A 68 11.85 -37.04 11.25
CA SER A 68 13.22 -36.52 11.07
C SER A 68 13.66 -36.56 9.60
N LEU A 69 14.39 -35.52 9.18
CA LEU A 69 15.05 -35.46 7.88
C LEU A 69 16.55 -35.69 8.03
N LYS A 70 17.15 -36.38 7.06
CA LYS A 70 18.61 -36.51 6.93
C LYS A 70 19.11 -35.63 5.79
N PHE A 71 20.19 -34.90 6.03
CA PHE A 71 20.86 -34.07 5.03
C PHE A 71 22.18 -34.72 4.62
N GLU A 72 22.28 -35.10 3.35
CA GLU A 72 23.49 -35.70 2.74
C GLU A 72 24.08 -34.70 1.74
N GLY A 73 24.88 -33.76 2.25
CA GLY A 73 25.32 -32.60 1.47
C GLY A 73 24.13 -31.71 1.10
N GLU A 74 23.91 -31.52 -0.21
CA GLU A 74 22.74 -30.80 -0.71
C GLU A 74 21.47 -31.67 -0.76
N ARG A 75 21.58 -33.01 -0.66
CA ARG A 75 20.43 -33.90 -0.78
C ARG A 75 19.65 -34.00 0.52
N VAL A 76 18.33 -34.09 0.40
CA VAL A 76 17.43 -34.31 1.53
C VAL A 76 16.79 -35.68 1.43
N VAL A 77 16.91 -36.46 2.50
CA VAL A 77 16.44 -37.84 2.60
C VAL A 77 15.39 -37.93 3.70
N TYR A 78 14.26 -38.58 3.38
CA TYR A 78 13.18 -38.91 4.30
C TYR A 78 12.86 -40.39 4.17
N GLU A 79 12.86 -41.13 5.29
CA GLU A 79 12.64 -42.59 5.33
C GLU A 79 13.44 -43.38 4.28
N GLY A 80 14.71 -43.01 4.09
CA GLY A 80 15.62 -43.65 3.12
C GLY A 80 15.38 -43.26 1.66
N GLN A 81 14.36 -42.44 1.36
CA GLN A 81 14.09 -41.92 0.02
C GLN A 81 14.67 -40.51 -0.14
N ILE A 82 15.38 -40.25 -1.25
CA ILE A 82 15.78 -38.89 -1.63
C ILE A 82 14.52 -38.13 -2.10
N ILE A 83 14.12 -37.13 -1.32
CA ILE A 83 12.92 -36.33 -1.60
C ILE A 83 13.23 -35.03 -2.35
N GLY A 84 14.50 -34.64 -2.43
CA GLY A 84 14.92 -33.44 -3.15
C GLY A 84 16.32 -32.98 -2.76
N LEU A 85 16.61 -31.72 -3.09
CA LEU A 85 17.88 -31.07 -2.76
C LEU A 85 17.67 -29.63 -2.28
N VAL A 86 18.65 -29.11 -1.54
CA VAL A 86 18.70 -27.74 -1.06
C VAL A 86 19.75 -26.97 -1.85
N LYS A 87 19.36 -25.83 -2.40
CA LYS A 87 20.23 -24.98 -3.23
C LYS A 87 20.19 -23.52 -2.76
N ILE A 88 21.31 -22.83 -2.86
CA ILE A 88 21.40 -21.39 -2.57
C ILE A 88 21.42 -20.64 -3.90
N LEU A 89 20.56 -19.61 -4.02
CA LEU A 89 20.62 -18.63 -5.09
C LEU A 89 21.06 -17.29 -4.51
N TYR A 90 22.01 -16.64 -5.16
CA TYR A 90 22.53 -15.34 -4.79
C TYR A 90 21.70 -14.23 -5.43
N LYS A 91 21.42 -13.19 -4.65
CA LYS A 91 20.78 -11.96 -5.13
C LYS A 91 21.84 -11.03 -5.71
N GLY A 92 21.52 -10.41 -6.84
CA GLY A 92 22.27 -9.25 -7.30
C GLY A 92 22.22 -8.10 -6.29
N THR A 93 23.15 -7.14 -6.39
CA THR A 93 23.07 -5.93 -5.56
C THR A 93 21.80 -5.15 -5.86
N LEU A 94 21.04 -4.85 -4.82
CA LEU A 94 19.81 -4.10 -4.97
C LEU A 94 20.12 -2.67 -5.45
N PRO A 95 19.33 -2.13 -6.38
CA PRO A 95 19.45 -0.74 -6.83
C PRO A 95 19.50 0.26 -5.66
N GLY A 96 20.28 1.34 -5.83
CA GLY A 96 20.33 2.44 -4.87
C GLY A 96 19.07 3.32 -4.94
N GLU A 97 18.53 3.49 -6.14
CA GLU A 97 17.30 4.23 -6.39
C GLU A 97 16.08 3.41 -5.91
N LEU A 98 15.16 4.07 -5.19
CA LEU A 98 14.07 3.42 -4.45
C LEU A 98 13.10 2.68 -5.38
N GLN A 99 12.68 3.29 -6.47
CA GLN A 99 11.71 2.69 -7.38
C GLN A 99 12.25 1.45 -8.10
N ALA A 100 13.53 1.48 -8.49
CA ALA A 100 14.22 0.32 -9.04
C ALA A 100 14.42 -0.77 -8.00
N ARG A 101 14.74 -0.40 -6.75
CA ARG A 101 14.85 -1.37 -5.64
C ARG A 101 13.54 -2.11 -5.42
N LEU A 102 12.43 -1.37 -5.30
CA LEU A 102 11.09 -1.94 -5.13
C LEU A 102 10.70 -2.83 -6.32
N ALA A 103 11.04 -2.43 -7.54
CA ALA A 103 10.79 -3.24 -8.73
C ALA A 103 11.60 -4.54 -8.73
N SER A 104 12.88 -4.50 -8.36
CA SER A 104 13.71 -5.70 -8.25
C SER A 104 13.24 -6.65 -7.14
N GLU A 105 12.94 -6.13 -5.95
CA GLU A 105 12.40 -6.94 -4.85
C GLU A 105 11.03 -7.54 -5.22
N SER A 106 10.15 -6.74 -5.84
CA SER A 106 8.86 -7.22 -6.35
C SER A 106 9.01 -8.36 -7.35
N ALA A 107 9.95 -8.24 -8.29
CA ALA A 107 10.20 -9.25 -9.30
C ALA A 107 10.79 -10.54 -8.70
N ILE A 108 11.70 -10.43 -7.71
CA ILE A 108 12.24 -11.57 -6.95
C ILE A 108 11.10 -12.28 -6.22
N ASP A 109 10.25 -11.55 -5.49
CA ASP A 109 9.15 -12.13 -4.72
C ASP A 109 8.13 -12.85 -5.60
N ARG A 110 7.76 -12.24 -6.74
CA ARG A 110 6.85 -12.85 -7.72
C ARG A 110 7.47 -14.08 -8.37
N PHE A 111 8.76 -14.06 -8.65
CA PHE A 111 9.47 -15.22 -9.20
C PHE A 111 9.53 -16.37 -8.19
N LEU A 112 9.85 -16.09 -6.93
CA LEU A 112 9.83 -17.11 -5.87
C LEU A 112 8.43 -17.69 -5.66
N GLU A 113 7.37 -16.87 -5.79
CA GLU A 113 5.99 -17.37 -5.78
C GLU A 113 5.67 -18.25 -6.99
N TYR A 114 6.13 -17.88 -8.19
CA TYR A 114 6.02 -18.71 -9.39
C TYR A 114 6.68 -20.08 -9.19
N LEU A 115 7.91 -20.11 -8.69
CA LEU A 115 8.63 -21.34 -8.35
C LEU A 115 7.86 -22.18 -7.32
N GLN A 116 7.30 -21.54 -6.29
CA GLN A 116 6.57 -22.22 -5.22
C GLN A 116 5.24 -22.82 -5.70
N LYS A 117 4.45 -22.08 -6.48
CA LYS A 117 3.13 -22.54 -6.91
C LYS A 117 3.21 -23.54 -8.06
N ARG A 118 4.04 -23.29 -9.08
CA ARG A 118 4.10 -24.13 -10.28
C ARG A 118 5.02 -25.33 -10.10
N HIS A 119 6.18 -25.11 -9.47
CA HIS A 119 7.24 -26.11 -9.35
C HIS A 119 7.38 -26.69 -7.93
N LYS A 120 6.58 -26.22 -6.97
CA LYS A 120 6.63 -26.63 -5.56
C LYS A 120 7.98 -26.37 -4.89
N ILE A 121 8.85 -25.56 -5.50
CA ILE A 121 10.15 -25.16 -4.95
C ILE A 121 9.90 -24.14 -3.83
N THR A 122 10.28 -24.46 -2.59
CA THR A 122 9.93 -23.62 -1.43
C THR A 122 11.15 -22.89 -0.88
N VAL A 123 10.93 -21.67 -0.39
CA VAL A 123 11.96 -20.87 0.28
C VAL A 123 12.13 -21.36 1.72
N LEU A 124 13.34 -21.79 2.06
CA LEU A 124 13.71 -22.22 3.42
C LEU A 124 14.09 -21.00 4.26
N ASP A 125 15.00 -20.18 3.75
CA ASP A 125 15.49 -18.95 4.35
C ASP A 125 15.85 -17.92 3.29
N GLU A 126 15.88 -16.65 3.71
CA GLU A 126 16.13 -15.51 2.85
C GLU A 126 16.89 -14.44 3.63
N SER A 127 17.99 -13.96 3.04
CA SER A 127 18.76 -12.81 3.51
C SER A 127 18.74 -11.70 2.45
N ASP A 128 19.41 -10.58 2.74
CA ASP A 128 19.59 -9.51 1.76
C ASP A 128 20.47 -9.92 0.57
N ARG A 129 21.26 -11.00 0.69
CA ARG A 129 22.24 -11.42 -0.33
C ARG A 129 21.95 -12.76 -0.99
N HIS A 130 21.13 -13.60 -0.39
CA HIS A 130 20.83 -14.93 -0.93
C HIS A 130 19.48 -15.45 -0.46
N THR A 131 18.98 -16.45 -1.18
CA THR A 131 17.78 -17.22 -0.84
C THR A 131 18.13 -18.70 -0.91
N ARG A 132 17.79 -19.45 0.15
CA ARG A 132 17.97 -20.90 0.18
C ARG A 132 16.66 -21.58 -0.13
N LEU A 133 16.68 -22.49 -1.09
CA LEU A 133 15.52 -23.14 -1.67
C LEU A 133 15.58 -24.66 -1.45
N PHE A 134 14.43 -25.28 -1.24
CA PHE A 134 14.26 -26.72 -1.41
C PHE A 134 13.62 -27.03 -2.77
N ILE A 135 14.25 -27.93 -3.52
CA ILE A 135 13.86 -28.37 -4.85
C ILE A 135 13.43 -29.84 -4.76
N PRO A 136 12.14 -30.17 -4.95
CA PRO A 136 11.68 -31.55 -4.86
C PRO A 136 12.19 -32.40 -6.03
N SER A 137 12.50 -33.68 -5.79
CA SER A 137 13.24 -34.53 -6.74
C SER A 137 12.54 -34.80 -8.09
N HIS A 138 11.23 -34.56 -8.21
CA HIS A 138 10.52 -34.62 -9.49
C HIS A 138 11.05 -33.63 -10.55
N LEU A 139 11.74 -32.57 -10.12
CA LEU A 139 12.41 -31.61 -10.99
C LEU A 139 13.88 -31.99 -11.03
N GLU A 140 14.25 -32.84 -11.99
CA GLU A 140 15.65 -33.12 -12.28
C GLU A 140 16.36 -31.80 -12.64
N LYS A 141 17.33 -31.38 -11.81
CA LYS A 141 18.19 -30.18 -11.96
C LYS A 141 17.54 -29.00 -12.74
N PRO A 142 16.73 -28.15 -12.08
CA PRO A 142 16.07 -27.04 -12.77
C PRO A 142 17.07 -26.01 -13.31
N ASP A 143 16.86 -25.54 -14.54
CA ASP A 143 17.54 -24.38 -15.10
C ASP A 143 16.84 -23.08 -14.65
N PHE A 144 17.42 -22.40 -13.66
CA PHE A 144 16.85 -21.16 -13.13
C PHE A 144 16.86 -20.00 -14.14
N ARG A 145 17.72 -20.02 -15.15
CA ARG A 145 17.71 -19.01 -16.22
C ARG A 145 16.50 -19.20 -17.13
N GLU A 146 16.22 -20.44 -17.51
CA GLU A 146 15.02 -20.78 -18.30
C GLU A 146 13.75 -20.51 -17.51
N LEU A 147 13.69 -20.95 -16.23
CA LEU A 147 12.54 -20.69 -15.36
C LEU A 147 12.27 -19.18 -15.19
N TRP A 148 13.32 -18.37 -15.10
CA TRP A 148 13.19 -16.91 -15.06
C TRP A 148 12.63 -16.35 -16.36
N GLN A 149 13.09 -16.80 -17.52
CA GLN A 149 12.56 -16.37 -18.82
C GLN A 149 11.09 -16.75 -19.00
N ASN A 150 10.71 -17.96 -18.59
CA ASN A 150 9.32 -18.43 -18.61
C ASN A 150 8.44 -17.60 -17.67
N PHE A 151 8.91 -17.31 -16.45
CA PHE A 151 8.22 -16.41 -15.54
C PHE A 151 7.99 -15.03 -16.16
N LEU A 152 9.02 -14.44 -16.79
CA LEU A 152 8.88 -13.12 -17.40
C LEU A 152 7.86 -13.12 -18.54
N ARG A 153 7.91 -14.14 -19.42
CA ARG A 153 7.05 -14.25 -20.60
C ARG A 153 5.61 -14.58 -20.23
N ASP A 154 5.43 -15.63 -19.43
CA ASP A 154 4.12 -16.24 -19.19
C ASP A 154 3.38 -15.57 -18.03
N VAL A 155 4.09 -14.87 -17.15
CA VAL A 155 3.52 -14.27 -15.93
C VAL A 155 3.76 -12.77 -15.83
N ALA A 156 5.01 -12.31 -15.81
CA ALA A 156 5.31 -10.93 -15.43
C ALA A 156 4.89 -9.90 -16.49
N PHE A 157 5.07 -10.26 -17.77
CA PHE A 157 4.76 -9.45 -18.95
C PHE A 157 3.64 -10.05 -19.82
N SER A 158 2.85 -10.98 -19.28
CA SER A 158 1.59 -11.41 -19.89
C SER A 158 0.43 -10.53 -19.43
N ALA A 159 -0.65 -10.49 -20.21
CA ALA A 159 -1.83 -9.69 -19.92
C ALA A 159 -2.52 -10.19 -18.64
N TYR A 160 -2.73 -11.50 -18.51
CA TYR A 160 -3.53 -12.09 -17.44
C TYR A 160 -2.73 -12.92 -16.43
N GLY A 161 -1.45 -13.19 -16.69
CA GLY A 161 -0.64 -14.07 -15.85
C GLY A 161 -1.03 -15.54 -15.99
N ASP A 162 -0.62 -16.35 -15.01
CA ASP A 162 -0.99 -17.77 -14.94
C ASP A 162 -2.21 -17.93 -14.02
N THR A 163 -3.40 -17.92 -14.62
CA THR A 163 -4.68 -17.97 -13.90
C THR A 163 -4.89 -19.29 -13.16
N SER A 164 -4.33 -20.40 -13.65
CA SER A 164 -4.40 -21.72 -13.01
C SER A 164 -3.73 -21.72 -11.64
N TYR A 165 -2.63 -20.97 -11.50
CA TYR A 165 -1.90 -20.81 -10.26
C TYR A 165 -2.16 -19.46 -9.56
N GLN A 166 -3.12 -18.66 -10.03
CA GLN A 166 -3.41 -17.33 -9.49
C GLN A 166 -2.13 -16.46 -9.40
N LEU A 167 -1.31 -16.48 -10.44
CA LEU A 167 -0.11 -15.65 -10.54
C LEU A 167 -0.44 -14.41 -11.39
N PRO A 168 -0.35 -13.20 -10.83
CA PRO A 168 -0.88 -11.99 -11.46
C PRO A 168 -0.02 -11.52 -12.65
N GLY A 169 -0.68 -11.15 -13.74
CA GLY A 169 -0.10 -10.50 -14.92
C GLY A 169 -0.26 -8.98 -14.90
N LEU A 170 -0.16 -8.34 -16.07
CA LEU A 170 -0.21 -6.88 -16.23
C LEU A 170 -1.58 -6.29 -15.90
N THR A 171 -2.68 -7.02 -16.10
CA THR A 171 -4.03 -6.57 -15.72
C THR A 171 -4.17 -6.39 -14.21
N GLN A 172 -3.67 -7.34 -13.41
CA GLN A 172 -3.73 -7.26 -11.94
C GLN A 172 -2.60 -6.41 -11.33
N THR A 173 -1.58 -6.04 -12.11
CA THR A 173 -0.45 -5.22 -11.62
C THR A 173 -0.47 -3.82 -12.24
N PHE A 174 -0.08 -3.70 -13.50
CA PHE A 174 0.04 -2.43 -14.23
C PHE A 174 -1.31 -1.69 -14.39
N ILE A 175 -2.37 -2.37 -14.85
CA ILE A 175 -3.67 -1.71 -15.07
C ILE A 175 -4.31 -1.35 -13.72
N ALA A 176 -4.34 -2.28 -12.77
CA ALA A 176 -4.81 -2.02 -11.42
C ALA A 176 -4.09 -0.81 -10.80
N MET A 177 -2.77 -0.69 -11.00
CA MET A 177 -1.99 0.46 -10.56
C MET A 177 -2.46 1.76 -11.22
N LEU A 178 -2.55 1.81 -12.56
CA LEU A 178 -2.99 3.00 -13.28
C LEU A 178 -4.42 3.44 -12.92
N ASN A 179 -5.29 2.48 -12.60
CA ASN A 179 -6.65 2.75 -12.16
C ASN A 179 -6.72 3.36 -10.75
N THR A 180 -5.69 3.13 -9.91
CA THR A 180 -5.67 3.51 -8.48
C THR A 180 -4.95 4.84 -8.23
N ILE A 181 -3.77 5.03 -8.82
CA ILE A 181 -2.87 6.13 -8.46
C ILE A 181 -2.65 7.10 -9.63
N THR A 182 -2.49 8.38 -9.31
CA THR A 182 -2.11 9.39 -10.30
C THR A 182 -0.60 9.62 -10.27
N LEU A 183 0.08 9.24 -11.36
CA LEU A 183 1.54 9.36 -11.49
C LEU A 183 1.96 10.79 -11.89
N ALA A 184 1.13 11.49 -12.67
CA ALA A 184 1.33 12.91 -13.00
C ALA A 184 0.03 13.70 -13.15
N GLY A 185 -0.05 14.84 -12.47
CA GLY A 185 -1.23 15.70 -12.49
C GLY A 185 -1.54 16.39 -13.83
N ARG A 186 -0.55 16.57 -14.72
CA ARG A 186 -0.76 17.13 -16.08
C ARG A 186 -0.82 16.06 -17.19
N GLY A 187 -0.76 14.78 -16.82
CA GLY A 187 -0.63 13.66 -17.74
C GLY A 187 0.73 13.60 -18.48
N PHE A 188 1.01 12.45 -19.08
CA PHE A 188 2.18 12.16 -19.91
C PHE A 188 1.84 12.18 -21.40
N SER A 189 2.88 12.10 -22.22
CA SER A 189 2.76 11.61 -23.60
C SER A 189 2.73 10.07 -23.60
N THR A 190 2.78 9.46 -24.78
CA THR A 190 2.97 8.01 -24.92
C THR A 190 4.25 7.55 -24.23
N LEU A 191 4.24 6.31 -23.72
CA LEU A 191 5.38 5.73 -23.00
C LEU A 191 6.43 5.19 -23.97
N ASP A 192 7.68 5.55 -23.70
CA ASP A 192 8.87 5.01 -24.38
C ASP A 192 9.55 3.99 -23.46
N VAL A 193 9.15 2.73 -23.61
CA VAL A 193 9.57 1.60 -22.74
C VAL A 193 9.92 0.37 -23.59
N PRO A 194 10.79 -0.53 -23.10
CA PRO A 194 11.11 -1.78 -23.80
C PRO A 194 9.87 -2.65 -23.94
N ILE A 195 9.64 -3.14 -25.16
CA ILE A 195 8.59 -4.10 -25.49
C ILE A 195 9.22 -5.48 -25.58
N LEU A 196 8.87 -6.35 -24.64
CA LEU A 196 9.47 -7.66 -24.43
C LEU A 196 8.61 -8.79 -24.99
N THR A 197 7.28 -8.64 -24.92
CA THR A 197 6.29 -9.65 -25.31
C THR A 197 5.15 -9.03 -26.10
N ASP A 198 4.46 -9.86 -26.89
CA ASP A 198 3.28 -9.44 -27.67
C ASP A 198 2.14 -9.02 -26.75
N GLU A 199 1.91 -9.77 -25.67
CA GLU A 199 0.88 -9.44 -24.68
C GLU A 199 1.15 -8.10 -23.97
N GLN A 200 2.41 -7.77 -23.66
CA GLN A 200 2.75 -6.45 -23.13
C GLN A 200 2.42 -5.34 -24.15
N ALA A 201 2.71 -5.57 -25.43
CA ALA A 201 2.38 -4.64 -26.50
C ALA A 201 0.86 -4.45 -26.62
N ALA A 202 0.08 -5.55 -26.54
CA ALA A 202 -1.38 -5.53 -26.55
C ALA A 202 -1.95 -4.74 -25.36
N VAL A 203 -1.44 -4.92 -24.15
CA VAL A 203 -1.87 -4.15 -22.96
C VAL A 203 -1.62 -2.64 -23.14
N LEU A 204 -0.46 -2.26 -23.68
CA LEU A 204 -0.15 -0.84 -23.96
C LEU A 204 -1.03 -0.28 -25.09
N ALA A 205 -1.25 -1.04 -26.15
CA ALA A 205 -2.16 -0.65 -27.24
C ALA A 205 -3.61 -0.50 -26.73
N ALA A 206 -4.07 -1.40 -25.87
CA ALA A 206 -5.38 -1.34 -25.22
C ALA A 206 -5.53 -0.08 -24.35
N TRP A 207 -4.48 0.36 -23.67
CA TRP A 207 -4.51 1.60 -22.91
C TRP A 207 -4.71 2.82 -23.82
N TYR A 208 -4.00 2.88 -24.95
CA TYR A 208 -4.18 3.95 -25.94
C TYR A 208 -5.58 3.89 -26.59
N LEU A 209 -6.11 2.70 -26.86
CA LEU A 209 -7.49 2.52 -27.33
C LEU A 209 -8.51 3.03 -26.29
N ALA A 210 -8.30 2.75 -25.00
CA ALA A 210 -9.13 3.26 -23.92
C ALA A 210 -9.09 4.81 -23.85
N VAL A 211 -7.94 5.43 -24.10
CA VAL A 211 -7.82 6.89 -24.24
C VAL A 211 -8.67 7.40 -25.41
N VAL A 212 -8.63 6.75 -26.58
CA VAL A 212 -9.47 7.11 -27.73
C VAL A 212 -10.96 7.00 -27.39
N ARG A 213 -11.36 5.89 -26.75
CA ARG A 213 -12.73 5.68 -26.29
C ARG A 213 -13.19 6.82 -25.37
N ASP A 214 -12.38 7.19 -24.39
CA ASP A 214 -12.74 8.21 -23.40
C ASP A 214 -12.82 9.62 -24.01
N VAL A 215 -11.95 9.96 -24.97
CA VAL A 215 -12.05 11.22 -25.72
C VAL A 215 -13.33 11.22 -26.58
N GLY A 216 -13.63 10.12 -27.26
CA GLY A 216 -14.86 9.97 -28.05
C GLY A 216 -16.11 10.09 -27.18
N ASN A 217 -16.13 9.45 -26.00
CA ASN A 217 -17.22 9.55 -25.03
C ASN A 217 -17.39 10.97 -24.50
N ARG A 218 -16.29 11.70 -24.24
CA ARG A 218 -16.34 13.12 -23.86
C ARG A 218 -17.00 13.97 -24.94
N GLN A 219 -16.63 13.78 -26.21
CA GLN A 219 -17.24 14.51 -27.33
C GLN A 219 -18.72 14.16 -27.52
N LYS A 220 -19.10 12.88 -27.38
CA LYS A 220 -20.51 12.44 -27.44
C LYS A 220 -21.34 13.01 -26.29
N SER A 221 -20.79 13.01 -25.07
CA SER A 221 -21.45 13.58 -23.89
C SER A 221 -21.69 15.09 -24.05
N ARG A 222 -20.67 15.82 -24.53
CA ARG A 222 -20.84 17.25 -24.83
C ARG A 222 -21.86 17.50 -25.94
N GLN A 223 -21.91 16.65 -26.97
CA GLN A 223 -22.91 16.76 -28.03
C GLN A 223 -24.33 16.57 -27.48
N ARG A 224 -24.56 15.58 -26.61
CA ARG A 224 -25.87 15.41 -25.95
C ARG A 224 -26.28 16.65 -25.15
N GLN A 225 -25.36 17.26 -24.40
CA GLN A 225 -25.64 18.50 -23.67
C GLN A 225 -25.98 19.67 -24.60
N ILE A 226 -25.31 19.76 -25.76
CA ILE A 226 -25.63 20.77 -26.79
C ILE A 226 -27.05 20.53 -27.32
N ASP A 227 -27.41 19.28 -27.62
CA ASP A 227 -28.73 18.92 -28.14
C ASP A 227 -29.83 19.18 -27.10
N GLU A 228 -29.60 18.84 -25.82
CA GLU A 228 -30.48 19.15 -24.69
C GLU A 228 -30.68 20.67 -24.52
N LEU A 229 -29.60 21.47 -24.57
CA LEU A 229 -29.71 22.93 -24.48
C LEU A 229 -30.48 23.54 -25.66
N ARG A 230 -30.33 22.98 -26.87
CA ARG A 230 -31.11 23.40 -28.04
C ARG A 230 -32.59 23.08 -27.89
N GLN A 231 -32.93 21.91 -27.33
CA GLN A 231 -34.31 21.53 -27.03
C GLN A 231 -34.92 22.43 -25.96
N ASP A 232 -34.18 22.69 -24.89
CA ASP A 232 -34.60 23.58 -23.80
C ASP A 232 -34.87 25.00 -24.29
N LEU A 233 -34.00 25.56 -25.13
CA LEU A 233 -34.18 26.90 -25.72
C LEU A 233 -35.37 26.96 -26.69
N ALA A 234 -35.78 25.83 -27.25
CA ALA A 234 -36.99 25.74 -28.07
C ALA A 234 -38.28 25.64 -27.24
N ALA A 235 -38.20 25.36 -25.93
CA ALA A 235 -39.37 25.26 -25.05
C ALA A 235 -39.87 26.65 -24.60
N THR A 236 -41.19 26.89 -24.70
CA THR A 236 -41.83 28.22 -24.57
C THR A 236 -41.96 28.75 -23.13
N THR A 237 -41.43 28.04 -22.12
CA THR A 237 -41.69 28.30 -20.69
C THR A 237 -40.50 28.90 -19.93
N LEU A 238 -39.43 29.32 -20.60
CA LEU A 238 -38.24 29.88 -19.95
C LEU A 238 -38.35 31.40 -19.76
N SER A 239 -37.80 31.92 -18.66
CA SER A 239 -37.67 33.37 -18.46
C SER A 239 -36.54 33.97 -19.31
N ASP A 240 -36.60 35.26 -19.64
CA ASP A 240 -35.58 35.97 -20.43
C ASP A 240 -34.15 35.81 -19.87
N LYS A 241 -34.01 35.72 -18.54
CA LYS A 241 -32.72 35.53 -17.86
C LYS A 241 -32.18 34.11 -18.06
N GLU A 242 -33.05 33.11 -18.04
CA GLU A 242 -32.69 31.71 -18.28
C GLU A 242 -32.37 31.47 -19.75
N CYS A 243 -33.11 32.07 -20.68
CA CYS A 243 -32.81 32.03 -22.11
C CYS A 243 -31.40 32.56 -22.40
N LYS A 244 -31.07 33.78 -21.94
CA LYS A 244 -29.73 34.36 -22.13
C LYS A 244 -28.61 33.52 -21.52
N SER A 245 -28.85 32.94 -20.34
CA SER A 245 -27.86 32.07 -19.67
C SER A 245 -27.62 30.78 -20.46
N LYS A 246 -28.70 30.12 -20.91
CA LYS A 246 -28.61 28.88 -21.69
C LYS A 246 -28.04 29.11 -23.10
N GLU A 247 -28.34 30.23 -23.75
CA GLU A 247 -27.73 30.62 -25.03
C GLU A 247 -26.21 30.81 -24.90
N ALA A 248 -25.75 31.50 -23.85
CA ALA A 248 -24.33 31.67 -23.58
C ALA A 248 -23.63 30.33 -23.30
N GLU A 249 -24.28 29.44 -22.56
CA GLU A 249 -23.78 28.09 -22.31
C GLU A 249 -23.70 27.25 -23.60
N LEU A 250 -24.73 27.31 -24.45
CA LEU A 250 -24.79 26.62 -25.73
C LEU A 250 -23.64 27.07 -26.65
N GLN A 251 -23.49 28.39 -26.85
CA GLN A 251 -22.42 28.95 -27.68
C GLN A 251 -21.03 28.55 -27.16
N SER A 252 -20.84 28.54 -25.84
CA SER A 252 -19.59 28.11 -25.20
C SER A 252 -19.28 26.64 -25.49
N LYS A 253 -20.26 25.75 -25.33
CA LYS A 253 -20.09 24.31 -25.58
C LYS A 253 -19.88 23.99 -27.06
N GLU A 254 -20.62 24.63 -27.96
CA GLU A 254 -20.46 24.48 -29.42
C GLU A 254 -19.06 24.91 -29.88
N LYS A 255 -18.59 26.08 -29.41
CA LYS A 255 -17.24 26.57 -29.70
C LYS A 255 -16.16 25.62 -29.17
N MET A 256 -16.34 25.08 -27.97
CA MET A 256 -15.42 24.11 -27.39
C MET A 256 -15.39 22.80 -28.18
N GLN A 257 -16.56 22.28 -28.58
CA GLN A 257 -16.69 21.06 -29.38
C GLN A 257 -15.98 21.20 -30.73
N ALA A 258 -16.27 22.28 -31.47
CA ALA A 258 -15.67 22.53 -32.79
C ALA A 258 -14.15 22.72 -32.68
N LYS A 259 -13.69 23.48 -31.67
CA LYS A 259 -12.25 23.69 -31.43
C LYS A 259 -11.53 22.37 -31.14
N GLU A 260 -12.09 21.53 -30.27
CA GLU A 260 -11.48 20.25 -29.90
C GLU A 260 -11.48 19.25 -31.08
N ALA A 261 -12.57 19.16 -31.83
CA ALA A 261 -12.67 18.30 -33.01
C ALA A 261 -11.66 18.69 -34.10
N ASN A 262 -11.59 19.98 -34.46
CA ASN A 262 -10.63 20.49 -35.42
C ASN A 262 -9.19 20.25 -34.95
N ASN A 263 -8.92 20.47 -33.66
CA ASN A 263 -7.59 20.22 -33.09
C ASN A 263 -7.16 18.76 -33.28
N TYR A 264 -8.04 17.79 -33.01
CA TYR A 264 -7.71 16.38 -33.20
C TYR A 264 -7.55 15.99 -34.66
N GLN A 265 -8.42 16.47 -35.54
CA GLN A 265 -8.32 16.22 -36.98
C GLN A 265 -7.05 16.82 -37.58
N ASP A 266 -6.72 18.07 -37.26
CA ASP A 266 -5.53 18.75 -37.76
C ASP A 266 -4.25 18.04 -37.33
N TYR A 267 -4.11 17.72 -36.04
CA TYR A 267 -2.91 17.05 -35.54
C TYR A 267 -2.80 15.62 -36.06
N PHE A 268 -3.90 14.86 -36.11
CA PHE A 268 -3.89 13.52 -36.70
C PHE A 268 -3.48 13.56 -38.17
N THR A 269 -4.03 14.50 -38.94
CA THR A 269 -3.67 14.68 -40.36
C THR A 269 -2.19 15.02 -40.52
N LYS A 270 -1.69 15.99 -39.75
CA LYS A 270 -0.30 16.45 -39.83
C LYS A 270 0.71 15.42 -39.32
N SER A 271 0.39 14.66 -38.27
CA SER A 271 1.35 13.72 -37.68
C SER A 271 1.24 12.33 -38.29
N PHE A 272 0.04 11.75 -38.33
CA PHE A 272 -0.17 10.39 -38.82
C PHE A 272 -0.02 10.33 -40.34
N GLY A 273 -0.61 11.29 -41.06
CA GLY A 273 -0.45 11.41 -42.51
C GLY A 273 1.01 11.53 -42.93
N LYS A 274 1.78 12.41 -42.26
CA LYS A 274 3.21 12.59 -42.50
C LYS A 274 4.01 11.30 -42.25
N ILE A 275 3.68 10.54 -41.20
CA ILE A 275 4.36 9.25 -40.96
C ILE A 275 4.04 8.24 -42.06
N LEU A 276 2.81 8.19 -42.57
CA LEU A 276 2.48 7.33 -43.71
C LEU A 276 3.28 7.73 -44.96
N ASP A 277 3.41 9.03 -45.25
CA ASP A 277 4.24 9.54 -46.36
C ASP A 277 5.71 9.15 -46.18
N GLU A 278 6.25 9.32 -44.97
CA GLU A 278 7.63 8.95 -44.65
C GLU A 278 7.86 7.44 -44.80
N GLN A 279 6.92 6.60 -44.37
CA GLN A 279 7.02 5.14 -44.49
C GLN A 279 6.94 4.67 -45.94
N GLU A 280 6.08 5.29 -46.76
CA GLU A 280 6.00 5.03 -48.20
C GLU A 280 7.33 5.36 -48.89
N ALA A 281 7.90 6.55 -48.63
CA ALA A 281 9.20 6.96 -49.15
C ALA A 281 10.36 6.06 -48.66
N ILE A 282 10.33 5.58 -47.42
CA ILE A 282 11.31 4.62 -46.89
C ILE A 282 11.23 3.31 -47.66
N TRP A 283 10.03 2.78 -47.93
CA TRP A 283 9.85 1.54 -48.68
C TRP A 283 10.28 1.66 -50.15
N GLU A 284 9.99 2.79 -50.80
CA GLU A 284 10.50 3.10 -52.15
C GLU A 284 12.03 3.12 -52.17
N SER A 285 12.65 3.81 -51.20
CA SER A 285 14.11 3.87 -51.06
C SER A 285 14.73 2.50 -50.76
N LEU A 286 14.09 1.69 -49.92
CA LEU A 286 14.53 0.32 -49.62
C LEU A 286 14.45 -0.57 -50.86
N HIS A 287 13.39 -0.43 -51.66
CA HIS A 287 13.25 -1.17 -52.91
C HIS A 287 14.34 -0.77 -53.91
N GLN A 288 14.62 0.53 -54.07
CA GLN A 288 15.73 1.03 -54.88
C GLN A 288 17.09 0.48 -54.39
N CYS A 289 17.38 0.57 -53.09
CA CYS A 289 18.62 0.01 -52.53
C CYS A 289 18.75 -1.50 -52.79
N ARG A 290 17.66 -2.27 -52.65
CA ARG A 290 17.64 -3.72 -52.93
C ARG A 290 17.87 -4.00 -54.41
N GLN A 291 17.25 -3.24 -55.31
CA GLN A 291 17.46 -3.38 -56.76
C GLN A 291 18.90 -3.03 -57.16
N GLU A 292 19.47 -1.95 -56.63
CA GLU A 292 20.85 -1.56 -56.89
C GLU A 292 21.82 -2.64 -56.39
N LEU A 293 21.60 -3.19 -55.19
CA LEU A 293 22.44 -4.28 -54.64
C LEU A 293 22.44 -5.56 -55.50
N THR A 294 21.40 -5.79 -56.31
CA THR A 294 21.33 -6.92 -57.24
C THR A 294 22.03 -6.68 -58.58
N GLN A 295 22.52 -5.46 -58.86
CA GLN A 295 23.18 -5.15 -60.12
C GLN A 295 24.61 -5.74 -60.19
N PRO A 296 24.97 -6.43 -61.29
CA PRO A 296 26.34 -6.90 -61.50
C PRO A 296 27.29 -5.72 -61.75
N GLY A 297 28.48 -5.74 -61.14
CA GLY A 297 29.53 -4.72 -61.35
C GLY A 297 29.76 -3.75 -60.18
N LEU A 298 29.05 -3.89 -59.06
CA LEU A 298 29.30 -3.10 -57.86
C LEU A 298 30.63 -3.45 -57.20
N THR A 299 31.39 -2.43 -56.80
CA THR A 299 32.59 -2.61 -55.97
C THR A 299 32.21 -3.00 -54.53
N LYS A 300 33.10 -3.71 -53.82
CA LYS A 300 32.91 -4.06 -52.39
C LYS A 300 32.59 -2.85 -51.51
N ALA A 301 33.14 -1.67 -51.85
CA ALA A 301 32.87 -0.42 -51.13
C ALA A 301 31.44 0.10 -51.37
N GLN A 302 30.94 0.03 -52.61
CA GLN A 302 29.56 0.41 -52.94
C GLN A 302 28.54 -0.55 -52.33
N GLN A 303 28.82 -1.86 -52.35
CA GLN A 303 27.99 -2.86 -51.67
C GLN A 303 27.89 -2.59 -50.16
N LYS A 304 29.02 -2.28 -49.50
CA LYS A 304 29.02 -1.94 -48.06
C LYS A 304 28.26 -0.63 -47.78
N LYS A 305 28.37 0.38 -48.66
CA LYS A 305 27.66 1.65 -48.52
C LYS A 305 26.14 1.46 -48.65
N LEU A 306 25.70 0.74 -49.67
CA LEU A 306 24.29 0.41 -49.91
C LEU A 306 23.73 -0.50 -48.83
N GLY A 307 24.51 -1.48 -48.35
CA GLY A 307 24.15 -2.31 -47.19
C GLY A 307 23.94 -1.47 -45.93
N ASN A 308 24.89 -0.60 -45.57
CA ASN A 308 24.72 0.31 -44.43
C ASN A 308 23.52 1.27 -44.59
N GLN A 309 23.18 1.67 -45.82
CA GLN A 309 22.03 2.51 -46.11
C GLN A 309 20.72 1.72 -45.96
N GLN A 310 20.69 0.49 -46.47
CA GLN A 310 19.57 -0.45 -46.28
C GLN A 310 19.33 -0.72 -44.79
N ASP A 311 20.38 -0.95 -44.01
CA ASP A 311 20.28 -1.18 -42.57
C ASP A 311 19.70 0.05 -41.85
N LYS A 312 20.22 1.25 -42.14
CA LYS A 312 19.70 2.51 -41.58
C LYS A 312 18.24 2.80 -41.96
N LEU A 313 17.84 2.46 -43.19
CA LEU A 313 16.45 2.61 -43.62
C LEU A 313 15.56 1.56 -42.95
N GLY A 314 16.05 0.32 -42.82
CA GLY A 314 15.38 -0.77 -42.12
C GLY A 314 15.09 -0.44 -40.66
N GLU A 315 16.03 0.19 -39.96
CA GLU A 315 15.83 0.67 -38.58
C GLU A 315 14.70 1.71 -38.42
N ARG A 316 14.30 2.38 -39.52
CA ARG A 316 13.25 3.40 -39.54
C ARG A 316 11.88 2.87 -39.98
N VAL A 317 11.79 1.60 -40.39
CA VAL A 317 10.53 0.97 -40.79
C VAL A 317 9.69 0.71 -39.54
N VAL A 318 8.43 1.13 -39.62
CA VAL A 318 7.42 0.99 -38.55
C VAL A 318 6.28 0.08 -39.01
N PHE A 319 5.88 0.19 -40.28
CA PHE A 319 4.75 -0.55 -40.85
C PHE A 319 5.17 -1.34 -42.09
N SER A 320 4.57 -2.50 -42.31
CA SER A 320 4.73 -3.26 -43.56
C SER A 320 4.16 -2.47 -44.75
N PRO A 321 4.61 -2.73 -45.99
CA PRO A 321 4.12 -1.99 -47.15
C PRO A 321 2.62 -2.20 -47.39
N GLU A 322 2.08 -3.40 -47.10
CA GLU A 322 0.64 -3.69 -47.16
C GLU A 322 -0.12 -2.86 -46.13
N SER A 323 0.43 -2.77 -44.91
CA SER A 323 -0.13 -1.99 -43.82
C SER A 323 -0.17 -0.48 -44.13
N VAL A 324 0.90 0.07 -44.72
CA VAL A 324 0.94 1.48 -45.15
C VAL A 324 -0.15 1.75 -46.18
N ARG A 325 -0.29 0.91 -47.21
CA ARG A 325 -1.32 1.06 -48.25
C ARG A 325 -2.74 1.01 -47.68
N GLN A 326 -3.01 0.03 -46.81
CA GLN A 326 -4.32 -0.11 -46.16
C GLN A 326 -4.64 1.12 -45.29
N LYS A 327 -3.70 1.55 -44.45
CA LYS A 327 -3.89 2.75 -43.60
C LYS A 327 -4.05 4.01 -44.42
N ARG A 328 -3.34 4.15 -45.54
CA ARG A 328 -3.51 5.28 -46.45
C ARG A 328 -4.91 5.32 -47.04
N HIS A 329 -5.42 4.16 -47.48
CA HIS A 329 -6.78 4.05 -47.99
C HIS A 329 -7.82 4.45 -46.93
N LEU A 330 -7.71 3.88 -45.73
CA LEU A 330 -8.58 4.19 -44.59
C LEU A 330 -8.48 5.66 -44.16
N PHE A 331 -7.28 6.24 -44.16
CA PHE A 331 -7.03 7.63 -43.78
C PHE A 331 -7.74 8.59 -44.74
N ASN A 332 -7.71 8.29 -46.03
CA ASN A 332 -8.43 9.06 -47.06
C ASN A 332 -9.95 8.88 -46.93
N GLN A 333 -10.44 7.66 -46.68
CA GLN A 333 -11.87 7.39 -46.45
C GLN A 333 -12.41 8.14 -45.22
N ALA A 334 -11.62 8.20 -44.14
CA ALA A 334 -11.98 8.89 -42.92
C ALA A 334 -11.89 10.43 -43.01
N ASN A 335 -11.41 10.97 -44.14
CA ASN A 335 -11.16 12.41 -44.34
C ASN A 335 -10.33 13.03 -43.20
N GLY A 336 -9.32 12.29 -42.72
CA GLY A 336 -8.48 12.72 -41.59
C GLY A 336 -9.16 12.71 -40.22
N ASN A 337 -10.39 12.19 -40.08
CA ASN A 337 -11.04 12.03 -38.78
C ASN A 337 -10.48 10.79 -38.03
N PRO A 338 -9.81 10.96 -36.87
CA PRO A 338 -9.19 9.85 -36.16
C PRO A 338 -10.19 8.81 -35.62
N PHE A 339 -11.41 9.22 -35.24
CA PHE A 339 -12.42 8.30 -34.71
C PHE A 339 -13.01 7.43 -35.81
N GLU A 340 -13.27 8.05 -36.97
CA GLU A 340 -13.79 7.34 -38.14
C GLU A 340 -12.75 6.38 -38.71
N PHE A 341 -11.47 6.80 -38.75
CA PHE A 341 -10.36 5.95 -39.14
C PHE A 341 -10.29 4.65 -38.32
N ILE A 342 -10.33 4.77 -37.00
CA ILE A 342 -10.29 3.60 -36.09
C ILE A 342 -11.55 2.75 -36.24
N ARG A 343 -12.72 3.35 -36.43
CA ARG A 343 -13.98 2.63 -36.66
C ARG A 343 -13.90 1.77 -37.92
N LEU A 344 -13.50 2.36 -39.04
CA LEU A 344 -13.37 1.67 -40.33
C LEU A 344 -12.35 0.54 -40.24
N ASP A 345 -11.21 0.77 -39.59
CA ASP A 345 -10.18 -0.28 -39.45
C ASP A 345 -10.63 -1.43 -38.56
N ARG A 346 -11.36 -1.13 -37.48
CA ARG A 346 -11.93 -2.15 -36.60
C ARG A 346 -12.96 -3.02 -37.30
N GLU A 347 -13.73 -2.45 -38.23
CA GLU A 347 -14.69 -3.20 -39.06
C GLU A 347 -13.99 -4.08 -40.09
N GLN A 348 -12.89 -3.61 -40.68
CA GLN A 348 -12.12 -4.39 -41.66
C GLN A 348 -11.24 -5.46 -41.01
N ASN A 349 -10.75 -5.22 -39.78
CA ASN A 349 -9.80 -6.09 -39.08
C ASN A 349 -10.26 -6.42 -37.65
N PRO A 350 -11.42 -7.08 -37.46
CA PRO A 350 -12.00 -7.28 -36.12
C PRO A 350 -11.11 -8.09 -35.17
N GLU A 351 -10.41 -9.11 -35.67
CA GLU A 351 -9.53 -9.95 -34.85
C GLU A 351 -8.34 -9.16 -34.26
N LYS A 352 -7.80 -8.20 -35.01
CA LYS A 352 -6.70 -7.34 -34.54
C LYS A 352 -7.09 -6.51 -33.31
N PHE A 353 -8.36 -6.11 -33.24
CA PHE A 353 -8.88 -5.28 -32.15
C PHE A 353 -9.53 -6.08 -31.03
N ARG A 354 -9.82 -7.37 -31.24
CA ARG A 354 -10.61 -8.20 -30.31
C ARG A 354 -9.99 -8.23 -28.91
N GLU A 355 -8.71 -8.56 -28.82
CA GLU A 355 -8.00 -8.68 -27.56
C GLU A 355 -7.82 -7.31 -26.88
N ILE A 356 -7.33 -6.31 -27.62
CA ILE A 356 -7.09 -4.99 -27.04
C ILE A 356 -8.38 -4.27 -26.65
N ALA A 357 -9.50 -4.53 -27.32
CA ALA A 357 -10.81 -4.00 -26.93
C ALA A 357 -11.27 -4.60 -25.60
N ALA A 358 -11.09 -5.91 -25.39
CA ALA A 358 -11.43 -6.54 -24.12
C ALA A 358 -10.61 -5.98 -22.95
N ILE A 359 -9.31 -5.76 -23.15
CA ILE A 359 -8.43 -5.17 -22.13
C ILE A 359 -8.75 -3.68 -21.92
N ALA A 360 -9.10 -2.94 -22.98
CA ALA A 360 -9.43 -1.51 -22.91
C ALA A 360 -10.62 -1.22 -21.97
N GLU A 361 -11.57 -2.15 -21.84
CA GLU A 361 -12.71 -2.02 -20.91
C GLU A 361 -12.31 -2.02 -19.43
N ILE A 362 -11.13 -2.55 -19.08
CA ILE A 362 -10.64 -2.61 -17.71
C ILE A 362 -10.07 -1.25 -17.24
N PHE A 363 -9.65 -0.39 -18.17
CA PHE A 363 -9.08 0.93 -17.85
C PHE A 363 -10.15 1.92 -17.41
N THR A 364 -9.95 2.51 -16.23
CA THR A 364 -10.81 3.56 -15.68
C THR A 364 -10.39 4.94 -16.16
N LYS A 365 -11.23 5.94 -15.86
CA LYS A 365 -10.94 7.34 -16.16
C LYS A 365 -9.62 7.84 -15.54
N THR A 366 -9.30 7.39 -14.33
CA THR A 366 -8.03 7.69 -13.66
C THR A 366 -6.83 7.25 -14.50
N ALA A 367 -6.92 6.09 -15.15
CA ALA A 367 -5.83 5.56 -15.96
C ALA A 367 -5.71 6.26 -17.32
N THR A 368 -6.82 6.59 -17.98
CA THR A 368 -6.80 7.29 -19.27
C THR A 368 -6.38 8.76 -19.12
N ASP A 369 -6.70 9.41 -18.00
CA ASP A 369 -6.28 10.78 -17.68
C ASP A 369 -4.79 10.89 -17.33
N GLN A 370 -4.09 9.77 -17.11
CA GLN A 370 -2.62 9.78 -17.06
C GLN A 370 -2.00 10.18 -18.41
N ILE A 371 -2.73 10.07 -19.52
CA ILE A 371 -2.30 10.58 -20.83
C ILE A 371 -2.95 11.93 -21.06
N ASN A 372 -2.15 12.94 -21.42
CA ASN A 372 -2.66 14.27 -21.70
C ASN A 372 -3.31 14.34 -23.09
N SER A 373 -4.44 13.64 -23.26
CA SER A 373 -5.19 13.54 -24.50
C SER A 373 -5.92 14.83 -24.88
N THR A 374 -5.97 15.85 -24.00
CA THR A 374 -6.50 17.19 -24.35
C THR A 374 -5.63 17.90 -25.39
N ARG A 375 -4.34 17.54 -25.45
CA ARG A 375 -3.40 17.98 -26.46
C ARG A 375 -3.52 17.12 -27.72
N GLY A 376 -3.86 17.75 -28.84
CA GLY A 376 -4.11 17.05 -30.11
C GLY A 376 -2.88 16.29 -30.63
N ASP A 377 -1.68 16.82 -30.43
CA ASP A 377 -0.43 16.15 -30.80
C ASP A 377 -0.19 14.86 -30.02
N ILE A 378 -0.49 14.86 -28.71
CA ILE A 378 -0.36 13.67 -27.87
C ILE A 378 -1.44 12.64 -28.23
N PHE A 379 -2.67 13.10 -28.48
CA PHE A 379 -3.76 12.22 -28.91
C PHE A 379 -3.43 11.50 -30.21
N ALA A 380 -2.96 12.22 -31.23
CA ALA A 380 -2.54 11.61 -32.49
C ALA A 380 -1.36 10.64 -32.32
N LYS A 381 -0.41 10.97 -31.42
CA LYS A 381 0.68 10.07 -31.06
C LYS A 381 0.19 8.77 -30.39
N CYS A 382 -0.88 8.81 -29.60
CA CYS A 382 -1.46 7.61 -29.00
C CYS A 382 -1.97 6.64 -30.08
N ILE A 383 -2.64 7.17 -31.11
CA ILE A 383 -3.13 6.36 -32.24
C ILE A 383 -1.95 5.76 -32.99
N LEU A 384 -0.91 6.55 -33.27
CA LEU A 384 0.30 6.06 -33.93
C LEU A 384 0.98 4.94 -33.14
N GLU A 385 1.20 5.15 -31.84
CA GLU A 385 1.83 4.16 -30.97
C GLU A 385 0.98 2.90 -30.79
N MET A 386 -0.35 3.03 -30.74
CA MET A 386 -1.26 1.88 -30.73
C MET A 386 -1.02 0.99 -31.96
N TYR A 387 -0.99 1.57 -33.16
CA TYR A 387 -0.72 0.80 -34.38
C TYR A 387 0.69 0.24 -34.44
N ARG A 388 1.69 1.04 -34.03
CA ARG A 388 3.08 0.57 -33.95
C ARG A 388 3.16 -0.68 -33.06
N LEU A 389 2.55 -0.66 -31.88
CA LEU A 389 2.59 -1.79 -30.95
C LEU A 389 1.89 -3.04 -31.48
N LEU A 390 0.81 -2.88 -32.24
CA LEU A 390 0.08 -4.00 -32.84
C LEU A 390 0.81 -4.65 -34.02
N GLU A 391 1.82 -3.99 -34.61
CA GLU A 391 2.46 -4.41 -35.86
C GLU A 391 3.98 -4.56 -35.75
N THR A 392 4.59 -4.04 -34.68
CA THR A 392 6.04 -4.19 -34.46
C THR A 392 6.33 -5.63 -34.08
N GLU A 393 7.18 -6.30 -34.86
CA GLU A 393 7.71 -7.63 -34.55
C GLU A 393 8.98 -7.58 -33.68
N ALA A 394 9.68 -6.44 -33.65
CA ALA A 394 10.88 -6.26 -32.86
C ALA A 394 10.58 -6.37 -31.35
N ARG A 395 11.31 -7.25 -30.66
CA ARG A 395 11.24 -7.43 -29.20
C ARG A 395 12.61 -7.20 -28.59
N GLU A 396 12.61 -6.49 -27.48
CA GLU A 396 13.80 -6.29 -26.66
C GLU A 396 14.12 -7.57 -25.87
N PRO A 397 15.40 -7.83 -25.55
CA PRO A 397 15.77 -9.00 -24.78
C PRO A 397 15.17 -8.95 -23.38
N LEU A 398 14.70 -10.10 -22.91
CA LEU A 398 14.20 -10.27 -21.55
C LEU A 398 15.30 -9.93 -20.52
N PRO A 399 14.95 -9.24 -19.41
CA PRO A 399 15.88 -8.99 -18.31
C PRO A 399 16.60 -10.27 -17.84
N ALA A 400 17.89 -10.15 -17.52
CA ALA A 400 18.65 -11.24 -16.91
C ALA A 400 18.12 -11.63 -15.51
N PRO A 401 18.34 -12.87 -15.05
CA PRO A 401 17.89 -13.33 -13.73
C PRO A 401 18.43 -12.47 -12.59
N LEU A 402 17.57 -12.14 -11.63
CA LEU A 402 17.94 -11.43 -10.39
C LEU A 402 18.46 -12.37 -9.29
N LEU A 403 18.18 -13.67 -9.44
CA LEU A 403 18.67 -14.76 -8.60
C LEU A 403 19.57 -15.67 -9.45
N THR A 404 20.82 -15.85 -9.03
CA THR A 404 21.83 -16.60 -9.77
C THR A 404 22.47 -17.68 -8.91
N GLU A 405 22.92 -18.78 -9.53
CA GLU A 405 23.59 -19.86 -8.80
C GLU A 405 25.00 -19.49 -8.34
N GLN A 406 25.63 -18.53 -9.04
CA GLN A 406 26.92 -17.97 -8.68
C GLN A 406 26.74 -16.50 -8.25
N PRO A 407 27.53 -16.01 -7.29
CA PRO A 407 27.53 -14.59 -6.94
C PRO A 407 27.86 -13.74 -8.16
N ALA A 408 27.11 -12.65 -8.38
CA ALA A 408 27.40 -11.72 -9.45
C ALA A 408 28.64 -10.88 -9.11
N GLU A 409 29.65 -10.87 -9.99
CA GLU A 409 30.79 -9.97 -9.88
C GLU A 409 30.37 -8.54 -10.29
N MET A 410 30.70 -7.54 -9.47
CA MET A 410 30.39 -6.15 -9.77
C MET A 410 31.57 -5.45 -10.44
N GLY A 411 31.29 -4.72 -11.53
CA GLY A 411 32.21 -3.71 -12.03
C GLY A 411 32.25 -2.51 -11.09
N MET A 412 33.45 -2.08 -10.68
CA MET A 412 33.63 -0.82 -9.95
C MET A 412 33.34 0.37 -10.87
N ARG A 413 32.70 1.40 -10.32
CA ARG A 413 32.52 2.69 -10.99
C ARG A 413 33.77 3.56 -10.84
N SER A 414 34.08 4.33 -11.87
CA SER A 414 35.11 5.36 -11.80
C SER A 414 34.48 6.67 -11.30
N PRO A 415 35.21 7.51 -10.54
CA PRO A 415 34.72 8.85 -10.19
C PRO A 415 34.66 9.75 -11.44
N GLY A 416 33.52 10.40 -11.70
CA GLY A 416 33.38 11.44 -12.74
C GLY A 416 32.59 11.06 -14.01
N ASP A 417 32.02 9.86 -14.07
CA ASP A 417 31.45 9.28 -15.29
C ASP A 417 30.18 9.98 -15.85
N ASP A 418 30.01 9.98 -17.18
CA ASP A 418 28.83 10.54 -17.86
C ASP A 418 27.61 9.63 -17.71
N SER A 419 26.44 10.25 -17.64
CA SER A 419 25.10 9.64 -17.59
C SER A 419 24.76 8.65 -18.72
N LYS A 420 25.62 8.47 -19.72
CA LYS A 420 25.47 7.52 -20.84
C LYS A 420 26.28 6.23 -20.67
N GLU A 421 27.21 6.21 -19.73
CA GLU A 421 28.15 5.10 -19.55
C GLU A 421 27.66 4.10 -18.50
N PHE A 422 26.71 4.49 -17.66
CA PHE A 422 26.15 3.63 -16.62
C PHE A 422 24.66 3.87 -16.38
N CYS A 423 23.97 2.81 -15.99
CA CYS A 423 22.58 2.86 -15.59
C CYS A 423 22.45 3.65 -14.29
N TYR A 424 21.59 4.65 -14.30
CA TYR A 424 21.26 5.46 -13.12
C TYR A 424 20.67 4.63 -11.96
N ALA A 425 19.88 3.62 -12.28
CA ALA A 425 19.17 2.81 -11.29
C ALA A 425 20.06 1.74 -10.65
N CYS A 426 20.66 0.85 -11.45
CA CYS A 426 21.41 -0.32 -10.97
C CYS A 426 22.93 -0.18 -11.07
N GLY A 427 23.46 0.88 -11.68
CA GLY A 427 24.90 1.08 -11.81
C GLY A 427 25.60 0.26 -12.89
N VAL A 428 24.91 -0.66 -13.59
CA VAL A 428 25.48 -1.46 -14.68
C VAL A 428 25.98 -0.59 -15.83
N ALA A 429 27.13 -0.94 -16.42
CA ALA A 429 27.69 -0.25 -17.58
C ALA A 429 26.72 -0.26 -18.77
N LEU A 430 26.56 0.89 -19.39
CA LEU A 430 25.81 1.10 -20.62
C LEU A 430 26.79 1.34 -21.76
N ASN A 431 26.45 0.84 -22.94
CA ASN A 431 27.18 1.20 -24.14
C ASN A 431 26.66 2.55 -24.66
N PRO A 432 27.49 3.62 -24.69
CA PRO A 432 27.04 4.96 -25.09
C PRO A 432 26.47 5.03 -26.51
N LYS A 433 26.80 4.07 -27.39
CA LYS A 433 26.29 4.00 -28.76
C LYS A 433 24.88 3.39 -28.86
N THR A 434 24.48 2.57 -27.89
CA THR A 434 23.18 1.87 -27.91
C THR A 434 22.27 2.25 -26.74
N ALA A 435 22.77 3.03 -25.78
CA ALA A 435 21.99 3.53 -24.65
C ALA A 435 20.88 4.48 -25.12
N ARG A 436 19.66 3.94 -25.23
CA ARG A 436 18.47 4.70 -25.67
C ARG A 436 17.53 5.10 -24.53
N TRP A 437 17.48 4.31 -23.46
CA TRP A 437 16.46 4.47 -22.43
C TRP A 437 16.83 5.55 -21.44
N GLN A 438 15.88 6.45 -21.18
CA GLN A 438 16.01 7.51 -20.20
C GLN A 438 14.98 7.33 -19.08
N VAL A 439 15.29 7.89 -17.91
CA VAL A 439 14.35 7.93 -16.79
C VAL A 439 13.07 8.67 -17.20
N LEU A 440 11.94 7.98 -17.10
CA LEU A 440 10.60 8.55 -17.32
C LEU A 440 9.89 8.74 -15.98
N ARG A 441 9.05 9.78 -15.89
CA ARG A 441 8.21 10.03 -14.69
C ARG A 441 7.25 8.88 -14.39
N PHE A 442 6.84 8.13 -15.42
CA PHE A 442 6.07 6.89 -15.27
C PHE A 442 6.86 5.79 -14.53
N MET A 443 8.16 5.73 -14.78
CA MET A 443 9.05 4.71 -14.23
C MET A 443 9.67 5.13 -12.90
N PHE A 444 9.87 6.42 -12.66
CA PHE A 444 10.61 6.96 -11.52
C PHE A 444 10.02 8.29 -11.05
N GLU A 445 10.07 8.55 -9.74
CA GLU A 445 9.48 9.75 -9.17
C GLU A 445 10.12 11.03 -9.73
N ARG A 446 11.44 11.13 -9.88
CA ARG A 446 12.11 12.34 -10.41
C ARG A 446 12.89 12.03 -11.69
N PRO A 447 12.34 12.34 -12.88
CA PRO A 447 12.98 12.01 -14.15
C PRO A 447 14.19 12.90 -14.47
N SER A 448 14.27 14.08 -13.86
CA SER A 448 15.37 15.02 -14.03
C SER A 448 16.26 15.01 -12.79
N GLN A 449 17.57 14.99 -13.02
CA GLN A 449 18.58 15.08 -11.96
C GLN A 449 19.57 16.18 -12.33
N ARG A 450 20.00 16.96 -11.33
CA ARG A 450 21.11 17.89 -11.49
C ARG A 450 22.40 17.07 -11.58
N ARG A 451 23.11 17.19 -12.70
CA ARG A 451 24.36 16.44 -12.92
C ARG A 451 25.48 17.11 -12.13
N GLN A 452 26.33 16.34 -11.45
CA GLN A 452 27.48 16.92 -10.74
C GLN A 452 28.44 17.67 -11.70
N SER A 453 28.47 17.27 -12.96
CA SER A 453 29.30 17.86 -14.02
C SER A 453 28.61 18.92 -14.90
N SER A 454 27.34 19.27 -14.64
CA SER A 454 26.62 20.28 -15.44
C SER A 454 25.71 21.16 -14.57
N SER A 455 25.67 22.44 -14.89
CA SER A 455 24.71 23.39 -14.29
C SER A 455 23.26 23.12 -14.69
N SER A 456 23.02 22.34 -15.74
CA SER A 456 21.68 22.01 -16.26
C SER A 456 21.11 20.70 -15.71
N GLU A 457 19.80 20.67 -15.48
CA GLU A 457 19.08 19.43 -15.17
C GLU A 457 18.91 18.59 -16.45
N GLY A 458 19.22 17.29 -16.36
CA GLY A 458 19.07 16.36 -17.47
C GLY A 458 18.41 15.06 -17.03
N ARG A 459 17.85 14.32 -18.00
CA ARG A 459 17.37 12.95 -17.76
C ARG A 459 18.55 11.98 -17.84
N PRO A 460 18.79 11.15 -16.83
CA PRO A 460 19.86 10.15 -16.90
C PRO A 460 19.40 8.90 -17.66
N HIS A 461 20.36 8.12 -18.16
CA HIS A 461 20.06 6.87 -18.87
C HIS A 461 19.90 5.68 -17.92
N ILE A 462 19.12 4.69 -18.35
CA ILE A 462 18.87 3.44 -17.63
C ILE A 462 19.07 2.26 -18.57
N CYS A 463 19.33 1.07 -18.01
CA CYS A 463 19.36 -0.16 -18.81
C CYS A 463 17.93 -0.64 -19.12
N ALA A 464 17.79 -1.43 -20.19
CA ALA A 464 16.53 -2.04 -20.59
C ALA A 464 15.90 -2.85 -19.44
N SER A 465 16.72 -3.60 -18.69
CA SER A 465 16.25 -4.39 -17.55
C SER A 465 15.59 -3.55 -16.45
N CYS A 466 16.22 -2.44 -16.04
CA CYS A 466 15.63 -1.55 -15.03
C CYS A 466 14.35 -0.89 -15.53
N SER A 467 14.32 -0.50 -16.81
CA SER A 467 13.12 0.07 -17.43
C SER A 467 11.97 -0.93 -17.46
N ALA A 468 12.23 -2.16 -17.90
CA ALA A 468 11.28 -3.26 -17.95
C ALA A 468 10.73 -3.64 -16.56
N LEU A 469 11.60 -3.88 -15.59
CA LEU A 469 11.18 -4.25 -14.24
C LEU A 469 10.39 -3.12 -13.56
N ALA A 470 10.82 -1.86 -13.74
CA ALA A 470 10.08 -0.72 -13.24
C ALA A 470 8.70 -0.60 -13.90
N PHE A 471 8.56 -0.97 -15.18
CA PHE A 471 7.27 -1.01 -15.87
C PHE A 471 6.32 -2.05 -15.26
N ALA A 472 6.78 -3.30 -15.11
CA ALA A 472 5.98 -4.40 -14.58
C ALA A 472 5.73 -4.36 -13.06
N SER A 473 6.43 -3.46 -12.34
CA SER A 473 6.27 -3.28 -10.91
C SER A 473 4.88 -2.71 -10.59
N PRO A 474 4.07 -3.39 -9.73
CA PRO A 474 2.84 -2.81 -9.20
C PRO A 474 3.14 -1.68 -8.20
N LEU A 475 4.37 -1.61 -7.68
CA LEU A 475 4.78 -0.56 -6.75
C LEU A 475 5.29 0.65 -7.52
N LYS A 476 4.65 1.81 -7.32
CA LYS A 476 5.08 3.10 -7.86
C LYS A 476 5.21 4.14 -6.76
N VAL A 477 6.40 4.75 -6.71
CA VAL A 477 6.71 5.90 -5.87
C VAL A 477 6.08 7.14 -6.50
N THR A 478 5.16 7.78 -5.78
CA THR A 478 4.54 9.03 -6.22
C THR A 478 4.45 10.01 -5.05
N ASN A 479 4.23 11.29 -5.37
CA ASN A 479 3.94 12.32 -4.38
C ASN A 479 2.57 12.13 -3.69
N GLU A 480 1.77 11.18 -4.17
CA GLU A 480 0.41 10.91 -3.71
C GLU A 480 0.28 9.51 -3.12
N SER A 481 1.38 8.76 -3.00
CA SER A 481 1.39 7.43 -2.41
C SER A 481 2.37 7.37 -1.23
N ILE A 482 2.05 6.53 -0.26
CA ILE A 482 2.99 6.13 0.79
C ILE A 482 3.38 4.68 0.58
N ILE A 483 4.65 4.37 0.84
CA ILE A 483 5.18 3.01 0.76
C ILE A 483 5.39 2.52 2.17
N LEU A 484 4.72 1.43 2.52
CA LEU A 484 4.89 0.77 3.80
C LEU A 484 5.60 -0.56 3.59
N ARG A 485 6.49 -0.89 4.51
CA ARG A 485 7.06 -2.23 4.66
C ARG A 485 6.50 -2.86 5.91
N MET A 486 5.96 -4.05 5.77
CA MET A 486 5.56 -4.90 6.89
C MET A 486 6.61 -5.97 7.14
N ALA A 487 6.94 -6.23 8.39
CA ALA A 487 7.88 -7.27 8.79
C ALA A 487 7.36 -8.03 10.01
N PRO A 488 7.69 -9.32 10.17
CA PRO A 488 7.50 -9.96 11.46
C PRO A 488 8.38 -9.26 12.52
N PRO A 489 7.94 -9.19 13.79
CA PRO A 489 8.71 -8.57 14.86
C PRO A 489 10.05 -9.30 15.03
N PRO A 490 11.10 -8.63 15.52
CA PRO A 490 12.41 -9.25 15.72
C PRO A 490 12.32 -10.49 16.62
N GLU A 491 13.11 -11.51 16.28
CA GLU A 491 13.17 -12.83 16.94
C GLU A 491 13.39 -12.72 18.46
N THR A 492 14.05 -11.65 18.91
CA THR A 492 14.32 -11.36 20.32
C THR A 492 13.07 -11.11 21.17
N LYS A 493 11.89 -10.89 20.57
CA LYS A 493 10.65 -10.59 21.31
C LYS A 493 9.77 -11.82 21.60
N LYS A 494 9.93 -12.98 20.93
CA LYS A 494 9.02 -14.13 21.06
C LYS A 494 9.71 -15.49 20.80
N THR A 495 9.08 -16.59 21.19
CA THR A 495 9.57 -17.96 20.92
C THR A 495 9.69 -18.24 19.40
N PRO A 496 10.72 -18.98 18.94
CA PRO A 496 11.03 -19.19 17.52
C PRO A 496 9.85 -19.72 16.67
N ASP A 497 9.06 -20.65 17.21
CA ASP A 497 7.96 -21.31 16.49
C ASP A 497 6.80 -20.35 16.17
N LEU A 498 6.59 -19.33 17.01
CA LEU A 498 5.57 -18.30 16.80
C LEU A 498 6.00 -17.25 15.76
N TRP A 499 7.31 -17.05 15.60
CA TRP A 499 7.87 -16.09 14.66
C TRP A 499 7.69 -16.55 13.21
N GLU A 500 8.01 -17.82 12.92
CA GLU A 500 7.91 -18.35 11.56
C GLU A 500 6.44 -18.47 11.11
N ALA A 501 5.54 -18.90 12.01
CA ALA A 501 4.10 -18.93 11.75
C ALA A 501 3.55 -17.53 11.39
N LYS A 502 4.06 -16.47 12.00
CA LYS A 502 3.68 -15.08 11.66
C LYS A 502 4.30 -14.59 10.36
N ARG A 503 5.57 -14.92 10.11
CA ARG A 503 6.24 -14.65 8.82
C ARG A 503 5.45 -15.26 7.66
N GLN A 504 4.92 -16.46 7.83
CA GLN A 504 4.12 -17.13 6.83
C GLN A 504 2.75 -16.44 6.60
N LYS A 505 2.08 -16.04 7.70
CA LYS A 505 0.81 -15.29 7.64
C LYS A 505 0.95 -13.92 7.00
N LEU A 506 2.14 -13.31 7.02
CA LEU A 506 2.39 -11.99 6.42
C LEU A 506 1.96 -11.97 4.94
N LYS A 507 2.38 -12.97 4.15
CA LYS A 507 2.05 -13.03 2.72
C LYS A 507 0.54 -13.17 2.49
N ASP A 508 -0.14 -13.97 3.31
CA ASP A 508 -1.59 -14.16 3.21
C ASP A 508 -2.37 -12.89 3.57
N TYR A 509 -1.97 -12.19 4.63
CA TYR A 509 -2.57 -10.91 5.02
C TYR A 509 -2.37 -9.83 3.95
N MET A 510 -1.15 -9.73 3.41
CA MET A 510 -0.82 -8.78 2.35
C MET A 510 -1.69 -8.99 1.10
N ARG A 511 -1.99 -10.25 0.74
CA ARG A 511 -2.88 -10.60 -0.37
C ARG A 511 -4.35 -10.27 -0.09
N MET A 512 -4.84 -10.55 1.13
CA MET A 512 -6.22 -10.22 1.53
C MET A 512 -6.48 -8.71 1.54
N LEU A 513 -5.48 -7.90 1.87
CA LEU A 513 -5.61 -6.45 1.90
C LEU A 513 -5.62 -5.83 0.50
N ALA A 514 -4.83 -6.38 -0.42
CA ALA A 514 -4.79 -5.93 -1.82
C ALA A 514 -6.13 -6.09 -2.55
N THR A 515 -6.99 -7.01 -2.08
CA THR A 515 -8.30 -7.32 -2.68
C THR A 515 -9.45 -6.46 -2.18
N LYS A 516 -9.32 -5.80 -1.01
CA LYS A 516 -10.44 -5.03 -0.42
C LYS A 516 -10.38 -3.51 -0.66
N ASP A 517 -9.19 -2.92 -0.81
CA ASP A 517 -9.05 -1.45 -0.97
C ASP A 517 -7.86 -1.06 -1.87
N MET A 518 -7.76 -1.64 -3.08
CA MET A 518 -6.73 -1.32 -4.11
C MET A 518 -5.30 -1.06 -3.57
N HIS A 519 -4.88 -1.80 -2.53
CA HIS A 519 -3.52 -1.70 -1.99
C HIS A 519 -2.60 -2.58 -2.82
N LEU A 520 -1.85 -1.95 -3.72
CA LEU A 520 -0.87 -2.65 -4.54
C LEU A 520 0.20 -3.23 -3.61
N ASN A 521 0.36 -4.54 -3.64
CA ASN A 521 1.38 -5.23 -2.88
C ASN A 521 2.50 -5.73 -3.79
N ALA A 522 3.70 -5.83 -3.25
CA ALA A 522 4.69 -6.77 -3.75
C ALA A 522 5.55 -7.23 -2.60
N GLY A 523 5.49 -8.54 -2.33
CA GLY A 523 6.22 -9.15 -1.22
C GLY A 523 5.83 -8.54 0.12
N ARG A 524 6.79 -7.86 0.75
CA ARG A 524 6.66 -7.21 2.06
C ARG A 524 6.26 -5.73 1.99
N TYR A 525 6.06 -5.18 0.80
CA TYR A 525 5.73 -3.77 0.61
C TYR A 525 4.27 -3.56 0.19
N LEU A 526 3.68 -2.48 0.70
CA LEU A 526 2.36 -1.97 0.34
C LEU A 526 2.52 -0.54 -0.19
N VAL A 527 1.88 -0.26 -1.32
CA VAL A 527 1.67 1.11 -1.78
C VAL A 527 0.23 1.49 -1.47
N LEU A 528 0.07 2.47 -0.59
CA LEU A 528 -1.24 3.03 -0.25
C LEU A 528 -1.40 4.38 -0.93
N ALA A 529 -2.48 4.56 -1.68
CA ALA A 529 -2.86 5.86 -2.21
C ALA A 529 -3.21 6.80 -1.04
N SER A 530 -2.77 8.06 -1.15
CA SER A 530 -3.19 9.10 -0.22
C SER A 530 -4.64 9.46 -0.47
N ASP A 531 -5.42 9.54 0.59
CA ASP A 531 -6.78 10.08 0.52
C ASP A 531 -6.74 11.53 0.00
N LYS A 532 -7.76 11.90 -0.80
CA LYS A 532 -7.91 13.23 -1.40
C LYS A 532 -9.23 13.86 -1.01
N THR A 533 -9.26 15.18 -0.90
CA THR A 533 -10.51 15.95 -0.80
C THR A 533 -11.19 16.06 -2.17
N ILE A 534 -12.44 16.54 -2.21
CA ILE A 534 -13.13 16.86 -3.46
C ILE A 534 -12.35 17.91 -4.28
N GLY A 535 -11.66 18.84 -3.61
CA GLY A 535 -10.79 19.84 -4.24
C GLY A 535 -9.45 19.30 -4.74
N GLY A 536 -9.14 18.02 -4.52
CA GLY A 536 -7.89 17.38 -4.94
C GLY A 536 -6.71 17.57 -3.98
N ASP A 537 -6.93 18.12 -2.79
CA ASP A 537 -5.87 18.23 -1.77
C ASP A 537 -5.47 16.83 -1.27
N VAL A 538 -4.17 16.57 -1.25
CA VAL A 538 -3.60 15.28 -0.86
C VAL A 538 -3.37 15.24 0.66
N ALA A 539 -4.06 14.37 1.37
CA ALA A 539 -4.01 14.27 2.83
C ALA A 539 -2.58 14.08 3.39
N ALA A 540 -1.78 13.23 2.77
CA ALA A 540 -0.39 12.97 3.17
C ALA A 540 0.49 14.24 3.16
N LYS A 541 0.22 15.20 2.26
CA LYS A 541 0.97 16.46 2.20
C LYS A 541 0.54 17.45 3.27
N LYS A 542 -0.76 17.49 3.60
CA LYS A 542 -1.33 18.44 4.56
C LYS A 542 -1.13 18.01 6.01
N LEU A 543 -1.26 16.72 6.31
CA LEU A 543 -1.04 16.19 7.68
C LEU A 543 0.45 15.97 7.98
N GLY A 544 1.26 15.73 6.94
CA GLY A 544 2.62 15.20 7.04
C GLY A 544 2.62 13.71 6.73
N GLN A 545 3.61 13.25 5.96
CA GLN A 545 3.63 11.89 5.42
C GLN A 545 3.66 10.82 6.52
N ARG A 546 4.41 11.07 7.60
CA ARG A 546 4.51 10.17 8.75
C ARG A 546 3.21 10.11 9.55
N GLN A 547 2.60 11.26 9.84
CA GLN A 547 1.31 11.32 10.56
C GLN A 547 0.19 10.67 9.76
N TYR A 548 0.14 10.94 8.45
CA TYR A 548 -0.80 10.28 7.55
C TYR A 548 -0.57 8.76 7.51
N ALA A 549 0.68 8.30 7.45
CA ALA A 549 0.99 6.87 7.46
C ALA A 549 0.49 6.18 8.75
N LEU A 550 0.70 6.78 9.92
CA LEU A 550 0.19 6.27 11.20
C LEU A 550 -1.34 6.15 11.19
N ALA A 551 -2.05 7.21 10.80
CA ALA A 551 -3.51 7.22 10.73
C ALA A 551 -4.04 6.23 9.69
N LYS A 552 -3.41 6.14 8.52
CA LYS A 552 -3.83 5.25 7.43
C LYS A 552 -3.64 3.79 7.81
N VAL A 553 -2.49 3.43 8.40
CA VAL A 553 -2.24 2.07 8.92
C VAL A 553 -3.27 1.73 10.00
N ALA A 554 -3.49 2.61 10.98
CA ALA A 554 -4.53 2.37 11.99
C ALA A 554 -5.94 2.24 11.38
N SER A 555 -6.26 2.95 10.30
CA SER A 555 -7.58 2.82 9.67
C SER A 555 -7.81 1.46 8.98
N ILE A 556 -6.75 0.87 8.42
CA ILE A 556 -6.84 -0.35 7.58
C ILE A 556 -6.73 -1.62 8.43
N PHE A 557 -5.78 -1.65 9.36
CA PHE A 557 -5.36 -2.89 10.01
C PHE A 557 -6.08 -3.11 11.35
N PRO A 558 -6.51 -4.34 11.66
CA PRO A 558 -7.07 -4.69 12.97
C PRO A 558 -5.98 -4.74 14.04
N ILE A 559 -6.37 -4.63 15.32
CA ILE A 559 -5.44 -4.52 16.47
C ILE A 559 -4.47 -5.72 16.52
N GLU A 560 -4.94 -6.92 16.17
CA GLU A 560 -4.12 -8.14 16.16
C GLU A 560 -2.97 -8.00 15.17
N VAL A 561 -3.23 -7.45 13.98
CA VAL A 561 -2.19 -7.26 12.95
C VAL A 561 -1.24 -6.13 13.33
N LEU A 562 -1.75 -5.05 13.94
CA LEU A 562 -0.93 -3.96 14.47
C LEU A 562 0.02 -4.41 15.60
N SER A 563 -0.39 -5.45 16.34
CA SER A 563 0.38 -6.04 17.44
C SER A 563 1.33 -7.17 16.99
N ASP A 564 0.98 -7.85 15.89
CA ASP A 564 1.70 -9.02 15.40
C ASP A 564 2.82 -8.70 14.41
N PHE A 565 2.82 -7.51 13.80
CA PHE A 565 3.76 -7.10 12.77
C PHE A 565 4.33 -5.71 13.01
N ASP A 566 5.57 -5.53 12.56
CA ASP A 566 6.26 -4.24 12.55
C ASP A 566 5.96 -3.51 11.24
N PHE A 567 5.66 -2.22 11.35
CA PHE A 567 5.39 -1.35 10.21
C PHE A 567 6.53 -0.35 10.04
N SER A 568 6.92 -0.08 8.80
CA SER A 568 7.88 0.97 8.48
C SER A 568 7.42 1.78 7.27
N LEU A 569 7.43 3.09 7.38
CA LEU A 569 7.28 4.00 6.24
C LEU A 569 8.61 4.08 5.49
N ILE A 570 8.60 3.78 4.19
CA ILE A 570 9.77 3.92 3.33
C ILE A 570 9.73 5.29 2.67
N VAL A 571 10.71 6.14 3.04
CA VAL A 571 10.89 7.47 2.47
C VAL A 571 12.00 7.48 1.42
N GLN A 572 12.17 8.62 0.75
CA GLN A 572 13.23 8.80 -0.25
C GLN A 572 14.62 8.46 0.33
N GLY A 573 15.47 7.84 -0.50
CA GLY A 573 16.75 7.26 -0.06
C GLY A 573 16.63 5.85 0.52
N SER A 574 15.43 5.25 0.47
CA SER A 574 15.13 3.93 1.04
C SER A 574 15.32 3.85 2.56
N GLN A 575 15.24 4.99 3.25
CA GLN A 575 15.26 5.01 4.70
C GLN A 575 13.91 4.48 5.23
N ALA A 576 13.98 3.50 6.13
CA ALA A 576 12.83 2.97 6.82
C ALA A 576 12.59 3.77 8.11
N ILE A 577 11.44 4.42 8.23
CA ILE A 577 10.98 5.07 9.46
C ILE A 577 10.03 4.09 10.14
N HIS A 578 10.42 3.56 11.30
CA HIS A 578 9.59 2.64 12.06
C HIS A 578 8.32 3.34 12.58
N LEU A 579 7.18 2.67 12.44
CA LEU A 579 5.89 3.10 12.97
C LEU A 579 5.59 2.21 14.19
N GLU A 580 5.72 2.78 15.38
CA GLU A 580 5.62 2.04 16.65
C GLU A 580 4.23 1.39 16.80
N SER A 581 4.20 0.07 17.07
CA SER A 581 2.94 -0.67 17.24
C SER A 581 2.05 -0.06 18.33
N ARG A 582 2.61 0.41 19.45
CA ARG A 582 1.83 1.08 20.50
C ARG A 582 1.09 2.31 19.98
N HIS A 583 1.71 3.11 19.11
CA HIS A 583 1.08 4.30 18.53
C HIS A 583 -0.07 3.90 17.61
N LEU A 584 0.15 2.87 16.79
CA LEU A 584 -0.87 2.35 15.86
C LEU A 584 -2.08 1.76 16.61
N ILE A 585 -1.85 0.98 17.67
CA ILE A 585 -2.91 0.37 18.50
C ILE A 585 -3.79 1.44 19.14
N PHE A 586 -3.19 2.46 19.74
CA PHE A 586 -3.98 3.52 20.37
C PHE A 586 -4.76 4.35 19.34
N LEU A 587 -4.13 4.66 18.19
CA LEU A 587 -4.81 5.34 17.08
C LEU A 587 -6.00 4.53 16.55
N LYS A 588 -5.86 3.20 16.42
CA LYS A 588 -6.95 2.31 16.00
C LYS A 588 -8.16 2.45 16.90
N GLY A 589 -7.95 2.33 18.22
CA GLY A 589 -9.02 2.51 19.20
C GLY A 589 -9.62 3.92 19.18
N LEU A 590 -8.78 4.95 19.02
CA LEU A 590 -9.24 6.33 18.94
C LEU A 590 -10.13 6.56 17.72
N MET A 591 -9.73 6.06 16.56
CA MET A 591 -10.49 6.21 15.31
C MET A 591 -11.81 5.43 15.35
N GLU A 592 -11.81 4.18 15.81
CA GLU A 592 -13.03 3.35 15.86
C GLU A 592 -13.98 3.73 17.01
N GLY A 593 -13.42 4.10 18.15
CA GLY A 593 -14.18 4.51 19.33
C GLY A 593 -14.80 5.88 19.18
N CYS A 594 -14.12 6.81 18.51
CA CYS A 594 -14.62 8.17 18.31
C CYS A 594 -15.17 8.44 16.89
N GLY A 595 -15.28 7.41 16.05
CA GLY A 595 -15.76 7.53 14.66
C GLY A 595 -14.94 8.52 13.81
N GLN A 596 -13.63 8.56 14.00
CA GLN A 596 -12.75 9.51 13.29
C GLN A 596 -12.22 8.94 11.98
N HIS A 597 -12.26 9.77 10.94
CA HIS A 597 -11.74 9.47 9.62
C HIS A 597 -10.73 10.53 9.19
N ILE A 598 -9.81 10.15 8.28
CA ILE A 598 -8.80 11.07 7.73
C ILE A 598 -9.46 12.19 6.91
N ILE A 599 -10.48 11.83 6.14
CA ILE A 599 -11.34 12.76 5.41
C ILE A 599 -12.69 12.81 6.12
N VAL A 600 -13.17 14.02 6.42
CA VAL A 600 -14.44 14.29 7.09
C VAL A 600 -15.31 15.17 6.21
N SER A 601 -16.64 15.07 6.34
CA SER A 601 -17.57 15.95 5.63
C SER A 601 -17.82 17.22 6.47
N GLY A 602 -17.45 18.38 5.92
CA GLY A 602 -17.64 19.71 6.51
C GLY A 602 -18.61 20.58 5.70
N LYS A 603 -18.81 21.83 6.14
CA LYS A 603 -19.71 22.80 5.48
C LYS A 603 -19.29 23.14 4.05
N SER A 604 -17.99 23.08 3.77
CA SER A 604 -17.38 23.30 2.44
C SER A 604 -17.20 22.01 1.63
N GLY A 605 -17.76 20.89 2.08
CA GLY A 605 -17.58 19.56 1.48
C GLY A 605 -16.57 18.70 2.24
N GLN A 606 -15.98 17.71 1.57
CA GLN A 606 -15.00 16.81 2.20
C GLN A 606 -13.67 17.52 2.45
N GLU A 607 -13.20 17.48 3.69
CA GLU A 607 -11.99 18.15 4.17
C GLU A 607 -11.08 17.18 4.95
N ILE A 608 -9.82 17.56 5.12
CA ILE A 608 -8.84 16.79 5.88
C ILE A 608 -9.03 17.06 7.38
N ASN A 609 -9.08 15.99 8.18
CA ASN A 609 -9.30 16.09 9.62
C ASN A 609 -8.03 16.55 10.36
N ILE A 610 -7.91 17.86 10.57
CA ILE A 610 -6.76 18.47 11.24
C ILE A 610 -6.67 18.03 12.72
N HIS A 611 -7.80 17.84 13.40
CA HIS A 611 -7.85 17.41 14.79
C HIS A 611 -7.32 15.98 14.97
N LEU A 612 -7.60 15.08 14.02
CA LEU A 612 -6.96 13.77 13.97
C LEU A 612 -5.44 13.90 13.76
N GLY A 613 -5.01 14.83 12.90
CA GLY A 613 -3.59 15.16 12.73
C GLY A 613 -2.90 15.55 14.03
N ASP A 614 -3.52 16.40 14.84
CA ASP A 614 -2.98 16.82 16.14
C ASP A 614 -2.98 15.67 17.16
N ALA A 615 -4.04 14.87 17.19
CA ALA A 615 -4.10 13.67 18.03
C ALA A 615 -2.98 12.67 17.70
N VAL A 616 -2.69 12.45 16.41
CA VAL A 616 -1.56 11.62 15.97
C VAL A 616 -0.24 12.16 16.50
N ARG A 617 0.00 13.49 16.42
CA ARG A 617 1.23 14.11 16.94
C ARG A 617 1.40 13.93 18.45
N TYR A 618 0.32 13.98 19.21
CA TYR A 618 0.37 13.68 20.65
C TYR A 618 0.67 12.21 20.92
N ILE A 619 0.10 11.28 20.13
CA ILE A 619 0.37 9.84 20.28
C ILE A 619 1.85 9.54 19.95
N GLU A 620 2.42 10.16 18.93
CA GLU A 620 3.85 10.03 18.61
C GLU A 620 4.78 10.45 19.75
N GLN A 621 4.29 11.33 20.64
CA GLN A 621 5.00 11.79 21.84
C GLN A 621 4.67 10.96 23.09
N ASP A 622 3.94 9.84 22.93
CA ASP A 622 3.42 9.01 24.02
C ASP A 622 2.55 9.82 25.00
N LEU A 623 1.66 10.66 24.46
CA LEU A 623 0.67 11.48 25.18
C LEU A 623 -0.79 11.09 24.82
N PRO A 624 -1.21 9.83 25.04
CA PRO A 624 -2.53 9.33 24.62
C PRO A 624 -3.71 10.11 25.20
N VAL A 625 -3.63 10.55 26.46
CA VAL A 625 -4.68 11.35 27.12
C VAL A 625 -4.92 12.69 26.41
N MET A 626 -3.87 13.33 25.90
CA MET A 626 -4.00 14.58 25.13
C MET A 626 -4.68 14.34 23.79
N ALA A 627 -4.32 13.24 23.13
CA ALA A 627 -4.90 12.86 21.85
C ALA A 627 -6.40 12.57 21.99
N GLU A 628 -6.75 11.78 23.01
CA GLU A 628 -8.14 11.46 23.32
C GLU A 628 -8.96 12.72 23.64
N TYR A 629 -8.42 13.63 24.47
CA TYR A 629 -9.08 14.89 24.79
C TYR A 629 -9.24 15.81 23.56
N THR A 630 -8.22 15.84 22.68
CA THR A 630 -8.27 16.62 21.43
C THR A 630 -9.41 16.15 20.53
N ILE A 631 -9.63 14.83 20.43
CA ILE A 631 -10.74 14.26 19.66
C ILE A 631 -12.07 14.42 20.38
N ALA A 632 -12.13 14.24 21.69
CA ALA A 632 -13.37 14.38 22.47
C ALA A 632 -14.03 15.76 22.31
N LYS A 633 -13.24 16.82 22.05
CA LYS A 633 -13.74 18.18 21.74
C LYS A 633 -14.60 18.26 20.49
N VAL A 634 -14.41 17.35 19.53
CA VAL A 634 -15.00 17.44 18.19
C VAL A 634 -15.79 16.20 17.77
N ALA A 635 -15.60 15.08 18.46
CA ALA A 635 -16.30 13.84 18.18
C ALA A 635 -17.79 13.93 18.53
N SER A 636 -18.65 13.61 17.56
CA SER A 636 -20.09 13.46 17.79
C SER A 636 -20.44 12.12 18.43
N ASN A 637 -19.67 11.07 18.10
CA ASN A 637 -19.81 9.71 18.60
C ASN A 637 -18.62 9.38 19.49
N PHE A 638 -18.88 8.86 20.69
CA PHE A 638 -17.83 8.47 21.63
C PHE A 638 -18.22 7.14 22.29
N HIS A 639 -17.60 6.04 21.86
CA HIS A 639 -17.90 4.69 22.32
C HIS A 639 -16.79 4.18 23.25
N GLN A 640 -17.02 4.33 24.54
CA GLN A 640 -16.05 3.99 25.58
C GLN A 640 -15.64 2.50 25.55
N VAL A 641 -16.60 1.58 25.32
CA VAL A 641 -16.35 0.14 25.10
C VAL A 641 -15.24 -0.13 24.08
N LYS A 642 -15.17 0.62 22.99
CA LYS A 642 -14.19 0.38 21.92
C LYS A 642 -12.81 0.94 22.24
N LEU A 643 -12.73 1.95 23.12
CA LEU A 643 -11.49 2.58 23.53
C LEU A 643 -10.76 1.78 24.62
N GLU A 644 -11.48 1.14 25.53
CA GLU A 644 -10.87 0.41 26.66
C GLU A 644 -9.88 -0.69 26.23
N PRO A 645 -10.16 -1.55 25.22
CA PRO A 645 -9.19 -2.50 24.66
C PRO A 645 -7.91 -1.84 24.17
N ALA A 646 -8.01 -0.69 23.51
CA ALA A 646 -6.85 0.03 23.00
C ALA A 646 -6.04 0.70 24.12
N ARG A 647 -6.70 1.20 25.17
CA ARG A 647 -6.03 1.77 26.35
C ARG A 647 -5.20 0.73 27.09
N ASP A 648 -5.77 -0.46 27.28
CA ASP A 648 -5.09 -1.60 27.92
C ASP A 648 -3.93 -2.11 27.07
N ALA A 649 -4.18 -2.39 25.78
CA ALA A 649 -3.15 -2.86 24.86
C ALA A 649 -1.98 -1.86 24.71
N TYR A 650 -2.27 -0.54 24.66
CA TYR A 650 -1.24 0.50 24.69
C TYR A 650 -0.41 0.45 25.98
N CYS A 651 -1.08 0.35 27.15
CA CYS A 651 -0.42 0.28 28.45
C CYS A 651 0.52 -0.93 28.54
N GLN A 652 0.08 -2.10 28.08
CA GLN A 652 0.88 -3.31 28.05
C GLN A 652 2.08 -3.17 27.10
N SER A 653 1.85 -2.62 25.91
CA SER A 653 2.91 -2.45 24.91
C SER A 653 4.00 -1.49 25.37
N ILE A 654 3.65 -0.32 25.91
CA ILE A 654 4.65 0.65 26.37
C ILE A 654 5.44 0.13 27.57
N GLN A 655 4.82 -0.66 28.45
CA GLN A 655 5.53 -1.32 29.56
C GLN A 655 6.52 -2.38 29.08
N GLN A 656 6.19 -3.14 28.05
CA GLN A 656 7.12 -4.10 27.44
C GLN A 656 8.34 -3.39 26.84
N ASP A 657 8.12 -2.28 26.12
CA ASP A 657 9.19 -1.46 25.55
C ASP A 657 10.11 -0.93 26.66
N VAL A 658 9.55 -0.44 27.77
CA VAL A 658 10.32 0.03 28.93
C VAL A 658 11.11 -1.08 29.59
N LYS A 659 10.55 -2.29 29.78
CA LYS A 659 11.30 -3.45 30.31
C LYS A 659 12.51 -3.80 29.43
N GLY A 660 12.36 -3.73 28.11
CA GLY A 660 13.45 -3.94 27.17
C GLY A 660 14.55 -2.87 27.26
N LEU A 661 14.17 -1.60 27.47
CA LEU A 661 15.11 -0.47 27.61
C LEU A 661 15.85 -0.46 28.96
N LEU A 662 15.18 -0.84 30.04
CA LEU A 662 15.78 -0.93 31.38
C LEU A 662 16.84 -2.05 31.45
N ALA A 663 16.66 -3.14 30.70
CA ALA A 663 17.69 -4.16 30.53
C ALA A 663 18.97 -3.62 29.86
N MET A 664 18.89 -2.48 29.17
CA MET A 664 20.02 -1.78 28.54
C MET A 664 20.49 -0.53 29.32
N GLY A 665 20.03 -0.33 30.56
CA GLY A 665 20.62 0.63 31.50
C GLY A 665 20.30 2.12 31.27
N SER A 666 19.26 2.47 30.50
CA SER A 666 18.89 3.88 30.26
C SER A 666 17.52 4.25 30.87
N GLU A 667 17.50 5.23 31.78
CA GLU A 667 16.25 5.89 32.21
C GLU A 667 15.81 6.86 31.11
N ASN A 668 14.93 6.39 30.21
CA ASN A 668 14.52 7.15 29.04
C ASN A 668 13.17 7.88 29.25
N GLN A 669 12.90 8.91 28.44
CA GLN A 669 11.64 9.67 28.44
C GLN A 669 10.40 8.77 28.32
N THR A 670 10.49 7.66 27.59
CA THR A 670 9.45 6.64 27.44
C THR A 670 9.05 6.00 28.78
N SER A 671 10.01 5.76 29.69
CA SER A 671 9.74 5.21 31.03
C SER A 671 8.89 6.17 31.84
N LYS A 672 9.25 7.46 31.83
CA LYS A 672 8.48 8.53 32.50
C LYS A 672 7.06 8.63 31.94
N ARG A 673 6.90 8.54 30.62
CA ARG A 673 5.59 8.57 29.95
C ARG A 673 4.73 7.34 30.28
N ALA A 674 5.32 6.15 30.31
CA ALA A 674 4.63 4.92 30.68
C ALA A 674 4.10 4.95 32.12
N THR A 675 4.94 5.39 33.07
CA THR A 675 4.57 5.56 34.47
C THR A 675 3.46 6.60 34.62
N LEU A 676 3.61 7.78 34.01
CA LEU A 676 2.59 8.83 34.02
C LEU A 676 1.24 8.33 33.49
N TYR A 677 1.22 7.61 32.36
CA TYR A 677 -0.03 7.09 31.80
C TYR A 677 -0.71 6.09 32.74
N LYS A 678 0.06 5.19 33.36
CA LYS A 678 -0.44 4.21 34.33
C LYS A 678 -1.03 4.89 35.56
N ASP A 679 -0.30 5.85 36.11
CA ASP A 679 -0.69 6.58 37.32
C ASP A 679 -1.95 7.43 37.06
N VAL A 680 -2.00 8.13 35.91
CA VAL A 680 -3.20 8.86 35.46
C VAL A 680 -4.39 7.91 35.30
N ALA A 681 -4.22 6.73 34.71
CA ALA A 681 -5.31 5.78 34.55
C ALA A 681 -5.83 5.26 35.91
N ALA A 682 -4.93 4.98 36.85
CA ALA A 682 -5.28 4.51 38.18
C ALA A 682 -6.07 5.56 38.98
N ILE A 683 -5.57 6.81 39.03
CA ILE A 683 -6.23 7.91 39.74
C ILE A 683 -7.49 8.37 39.02
N THR A 684 -7.57 8.22 37.68
CA THR A 684 -8.83 8.39 36.93
C THR A 684 -9.88 7.39 37.39
N GLY A 685 -9.55 6.09 37.54
CA GLY A 685 -10.53 5.09 38.01
C GLY A 685 -11.09 5.42 39.39
N LEU A 686 -10.23 5.88 40.31
CA LEU A 686 -10.61 6.32 41.65
C LEU A 686 -11.54 7.55 41.62
N THR A 687 -11.11 8.63 40.95
CA THR A 687 -11.83 9.92 40.93
C THR A 687 -13.08 9.91 40.05
N TYR A 688 -13.07 9.16 38.95
CA TYR A 688 -14.22 9.00 38.06
C TYR A 688 -15.44 8.39 38.76
N ALA A 689 -15.21 7.49 39.73
CA ALA A 689 -16.30 6.93 40.54
C ALA A 689 -17.07 8.01 41.31
N PHE A 690 -16.35 9.01 41.85
CA PHE A 690 -16.97 10.14 42.54
C PHE A 690 -17.68 11.08 41.57
N ALA A 691 -17.08 11.35 40.41
CA ALA A 691 -17.73 12.16 39.37
C ALA A 691 -19.03 11.53 38.87
N LEU A 692 -19.07 10.21 38.63
CA LEU A 692 -20.29 9.48 38.27
C LEU A 692 -21.34 9.52 39.38
N SER A 693 -20.92 9.34 40.65
CA SER A 693 -21.81 9.42 41.81
C SER A 693 -22.44 10.82 41.93
N LEU A 694 -21.64 11.86 41.73
CA LEU A 694 -22.10 13.25 41.73
C LEU A 694 -23.05 13.53 40.57
N GLU A 695 -22.72 13.07 39.36
CA GLU A 695 -23.56 13.24 38.17
C GLU A 695 -24.96 12.63 38.40
N ASP A 696 -25.04 11.37 38.84
CA ASP A 696 -26.31 10.67 39.07
C ASP A 696 -27.17 11.38 40.14
N ILE A 697 -26.55 11.79 41.24
CA ILE A 697 -27.24 12.51 42.33
C ILE A 697 -27.72 13.89 41.85
N ALA A 698 -26.83 14.69 41.26
CA ALA A 698 -27.15 16.04 40.83
C ALA A 698 -28.20 16.04 39.70
N LYS A 699 -28.15 15.05 38.81
CA LYS A 699 -29.11 14.88 37.72
C LYS A 699 -30.50 14.52 38.25
N LYS A 700 -30.58 13.66 39.27
CA LYS A 700 -31.84 13.34 39.97
C LYS A 700 -32.39 14.53 40.74
N ALA A 701 -31.52 15.35 41.34
CA ALA A 701 -31.95 16.48 42.17
C ALA A 701 -32.40 17.70 41.36
N LYS A 702 -31.63 18.10 40.33
CA LYS A 702 -31.81 19.39 39.63
C LYS A 702 -31.65 19.31 38.10
N GLY A 703 -31.61 18.11 37.53
CA GLY A 703 -31.54 17.91 36.08
C GLY A 703 -30.12 17.93 35.49
N PRO A 704 -30.00 17.66 34.17
CA PRO A 704 -28.72 17.39 33.51
C PRO A 704 -27.78 18.61 33.45
N GLU A 705 -28.27 19.82 33.20
CA GLU A 705 -27.40 21.02 33.11
C GLU A 705 -26.75 21.36 34.45
N TYR A 706 -27.48 21.18 35.55
CA TYR A 706 -26.93 21.37 36.90
C TYR A 706 -25.87 20.31 37.21
N ALA A 707 -26.14 19.05 36.86
CA ALA A 707 -25.20 17.94 37.03
C ALA A 707 -23.89 18.18 36.28
N GLU A 708 -23.96 18.58 35.01
CA GLU A 708 -22.77 18.93 34.22
C GLU A 708 -21.95 20.04 34.89
N ARG A 709 -22.60 21.10 35.39
CA ARG A 709 -21.90 22.21 36.04
C ARG A 709 -21.18 21.78 37.31
N GLU A 710 -21.81 20.98 38.16
CA GLU A 710 -21.19 20.53 39.42
C GLU A 710 -20.09 19.49 39.16
N VAL A 711 -20.26 18.60 38.17
CA VAL A 711 -19.20 17.67 37.75
C VAL A 711 -18.02 18.45 37.17
N SER A 712 -18.24 19.52 36.39
CA SER A 712 -17.14 20.38 35.92
C SER A 712 -16.34 20.95 37.08
N LYS A 713 -17.00 21.52 38.10
CA LYS A 713 -16.31 22.07 39.28
C LYS A 713 -15.48 20.99 39.98
N LEU A 714 -16.04 19.80 40.15
CA LEU A 714 -15.32 18.67 40.75
C LEU A 714 -14.06 18.32 39.94
N ILE A 715 -14.17 18.26 38.61
CA ILE A 715 -13.03 17.97 37.71
C ILE A 715 -11.99 19.11 37.74
N GLU A 716 -12.41 20.36 37.90
CA GLU A 716 -11.50 21.51 38.02
C GLU A 716 -10.69 21.49 39.32
N SER A 717 -11.20 20.88 40.39
CA SER A 717 -10.55 20.78 41.71
C SER A 717 -9.70 19.52 41.92
N VAL A 718 -9.36 18.78 40.86
CA VAL A 718 -8.62 17.50 40.96
C VAL A 718 -7.15 17.66 41.34
N ASP A 719 -6.62 18.88 41.39
CA ASP A 719 -5.26 19.17 41.83
C ASP A 719 -5.10 19.18 43.36
N ASP A 720 -6.21 19.30 44.09
CA ASP A 720 -6.27 19.26 45.56
C ASP A 720 -7.25 18.18 46.04
N ALA A 721 -6.74 17.22 46.84
CA ALA A 721 -7.54 16.09 47.33
C ALA A 721 -8.66 16.52 48.28
N VAL A 722 -8.44 17.56 49.09
CA VAL A 722 -9.39 18.04 50.10
C VAL A 722 -10.52 18.77 49.39
N ASP A 723 -10.19 19.67 48.47
CA ASP A 723 -11.19 20.37 47.66
C ASP A 723 -11.98 19.38 46.81
N PHE A 724 -11.32 18.44 46.14
CA PHE A 724 -12.00 17.38 45.39
C PHE A 724 -13.00 16.61 46.26
N CYS A 725 -12.59 16.17 47.45
CA CYS A 725 -13.47 15.43 48.36
C CYS A 725 -14.63 16.29 48.86
N TYR A 726 -14.40 17.59 49.10
CA TYR A 726 -15.46 18.55 49.45
C TYR A 726 -16.48 18.66 48.32
N TYR A 727 -16.05 18.95 47.09
CA TYR A 727 -16.95 19.06 45.93
C TYR A 727 -17.69 17.76 45.63
N ALA A 728 -17.08 16.60 45.89
CA ALA A 728 -17.71 15.28 45.70
C ALA A 728 -18.90 15.02 46.64
N THR A 729 -19.08 15.83 47.68
CA THR A 729 -20.22 15.76 48.61
C THR A 729 -21.39 16.68 48.26
N LEU A 730 -21.17 17.64 47.35
CA LEU A 730 -22.19 18.64 47.02
C LEU A 730 -23.41 18.00 46.35
N GLY A 731 -24.61 18.44 46.73
CA GLY A 731 -25.89 17.98 46.15
C GLY A 731 -26.56 16.82 46.88
N ASN A 732 -26.06 16.38 48.04
CA ASN A 732 -26.75 15.40 48.89
C ASN A 732 -26.66 15.77 50.37
N GLU A 733 -27.70 16.45 50.88
CA GLU A 733 -27.79 16.89 52.28
C GLU A 733 -27.95 15.73 53.29
N GLU A 734 -28.26 14.51 52.82
CA GLU A 734 -28.45 13.30 53.64
C GLU A 734 -27.19 12.40 53.69
N LYS A 735 -26.14 12.70 52.93
CA LYS A 735 -24.91 11.87 52.88
C LYS A 735 -24.09 12.03 54.17
N THR A 736 -24.15 11.03 55.05
CA THR A 736 -23.29 10.94 56.25
C THR A 736 -21.89 10.39 55.96
N LYS A 737 -21.64 9.80 54.79
CA LYS A 737 -20.33 9.29 54.34
C LYS A 737 -20.10 9.52 52.84
N VAL A 738 -18.93 10.04 52.48
CA VAL A 738 -18.49 10.24 51.09
C VAL A 738 -18.04 8.90 50.53
N GLN A 739 -18.90 8.25 49.75
CA GLN A 739 -18.59 6.98 49.13
C GLN A 739 -19.00 6.94 47.66
N ALA A 740 -18.22 6.24 46.85
CA ALA A 740 -18.46 6.06 45.43
C ALA A 740 -18.22 4.61 45.00
N ARG A 741 -18.87 4.18 43.92
CA ARG A 741 -18.74 2.83 43.38
C ARG A 741 -18.29 2.88 41.92
N LEU A 742 -17.25 2.13 41.59
CA LEU A 742 -16.85 1.87 40.22
C LEU A 742 -17.14 0.41 39.89
N TYR A 743 -18.14 0.16 39.06
CA TYR A 743 -18.47 -1.18 38.59
C TYR A 743 -17.45 -1.66 37.56
N GLN A 744 -17.11 -2.94 37.58
CA GLN A 744 -16.34 -3.59 36.52
C GLN A 744 -17.27 -3.84 35.33
N ASN A 745 -17.11 -3.07 34.25
CA ASN A 745 -17.88 -3.26 33.02
C ASN A 745 -17.02 -3.00 31.77
N ALA A 746 -17.59 -3.24 30.59
CA ALA A 746 -16.86 -3.10 29.33
C ALA A 746 -16.41 -1.65 29.04
N ASP A 747 -17.03 -0.63 29.67
CA ASP A 747 -16.73 0.78 29.46
C ASP A 747 -15.57 1.30 30.32
N ASN A 748 -15.18 0.58 31.37
CA ASN A 748 -14.19 1.08 32.34
C ASN A 748 -13.25 0.01 32.91
N TYR A 749 -13.22 -1.20 32.33
CA TYR A 749 -12.43 -2.31 32.87
C TYR A 749 -10.93 -1.97 33.01
N PHE A 750 -10.38 -1.15 32.11
CA PHE A 750 -8.97 -0.77 32.15
C PHE A 750 -8.69 0.11 33.37
N VAL A 751 -9.44 1.21 33.53
CA VAL A 751 -9.28 2.11 34.68
C VAL A 751 -9.69 1.45 36.00
N TYR A 752 -10.66 0.52 35.97
CA TYR A 752 -11.00 -0.34 37.10
C TYR A 752 -9.79 -1.17 37.55
N GLY A 753 -9.14 -1.87 36.60
CA GLY A 753 -7.95 -2.67 36.89
C GLY A 753 -6.80 -1.83 37.44
N GLN A 754 -6.54 -0.66 36.84
CA GLN A 754 -5.48 0.25 37.31
C GLN A 754 -5.77 0.81 38.72
N ALA A 755 -7.04 1.16 39.02
CA ALA A 755 -7.43 1.61 40.36
C ALA A 755 -7.30 0.50 41.40
N LYS A 756 -7.65 -0.75 41.05
CA LYS A 756 -7.45 -1.92 41.92
C LYS A 756 -5.97 -2.14 42.24
N GLU A 757 -5.10 -2.05 41.24
CA GLU A 757 -3.65 -2.14 41.45
C GLU A 757 -3.13 -1.01 42.35
N LEU A 758 -3.65 0.22 42.21
CA LEU A 758 -3.31 1.33 43.09
C LEU A 758 -3.73 1.07 44.53
N LEU A 759 -4.96 0.61 44.77
CA LEU A 759 -5.41 0.25 46.12
C LEU A 759 -4.50 -0.81 46.77
N ALA A 760 -4.08 -1.81 46.01
CA ALA A 760 -3.13 -2.81 46.50
C ALA A 760 -1.77 -2.20 46.89
N LYS A 761 -1.28 -1.19 46.16
CA LYS A 761 -0.05 -0.45 46.53
C LYS A 761 -0.21 0.45 47.76
N LEU A 762 -1.44 0.80 48.11
CA LEU A 762 -1.80 1.56 49.30
C LEU A 762 -2.13 0.64 50.50
N ASP A 763 -1.92 -0.68 50.35
CA ASP A 763 -2.28 -1.73 51.31
C ASP A 763 -3.79 -1.76 51.65
N ILE A 764 -4.64 -1.41 50.67
CA ILE A 764 -6.09 -1.45 50.78
C ILE A 764 -6.64 -2.58 49.90
N SER A 765 -7.12 -3.66 50.52
CA SER A 765 -7.58 -4.87 49.81
C SER A 765 -9.07 -5.18 49.94
N ASP A 766 -9.79 -4.49 50.83
CA ASP A 766 -11.17 -4.77 51.22
C ASP A 766 -12.23 -4.00 50.38
N ARG A 767 -11.80 -3.27 49.33
CA ARG A 767 -12.70 -2.40 48.54
C ARG A 767 -13.44 -3.11 47.41
N GLU A 768 -12.96 -4.26 46.93
CA GLU A 768 -13.64 -5.01 45.88
C GLU A 768 -14.78 -5.82 46.48
N LYS A 769 -16.00 -5.59 45.98
CA LYS A 769 -17.21 -6.29 46.39
C LYS A 769 -17.85 -6.96 45.20
N SER A 770 -18.49 -8.11 45.44
CA SER A 770 -19.24 -8.85 44.43
C SER A 770 -20.61 -9.25 44.99
N GLU A 771 -21.68 -8.85 44.31
CA GLU A 771 -23.05 -9.18 44.68
C GLU A 771 -23.91 -9.35 43.41
N GLY A 772 -24.71 -10.41 43.35
CA GLY A 772 -25.66 -10.62 42.24
C GLY A 772 -25.01 -10.69 40.85
N GLY A 773 -23.78 -11.22 40.74
CA GLY A 773 -23.02 -11.30 39.48
C GLY A 773 -22.40 -9.97 39.00
N LYS A 774 -22.49 -8.90 39.81
CA LYS A 774 -21.82 -7.62 39.56
C LYS A 774 -20.66 -7.44 40.52
N THR A 775 -19.53 -6.97 40.01
CA THR A 775 -18.32 -6.68 40.79
C THR A 775 -18.03 -5.17 40.73
N TRP A 776 -17.67 -4.57 41.86
CA TRP A 776 -17.33 -3.14 41.93
C TRP A 776 -16.27 -2.83 42.99
N LEU A 777 -15.55 -1.72 42.79
CA LEU A 777 -14.71 -1.10 43.81
C LEU A 777 -15.52 -0.06 44.57
N GLN A 778 -15.52 -0.15 45.91
CA GLN A 778 -16.12 0.81 46.80
C GLN A 778 -15.04 1.75 47.33
N PHE A 779 -15.11 3.04 46.99
CA PHE A 779 -14.14 4.06 47.41
C PHE A 779 -14.72 4.99 48.48
N TYR A 780 -13.83 5.53 49.32
CA TYR A 780 -14.11 6.55 50.33
C TYR A 780 -13.17 7.76 50.16
N ALA A 781 -13.51 8.91 50.77
CA ALA A 781 -12.66 10.11 50.72
C ALA A 781 -11.22 9.84 51.20
N ASP A 782 -11.05 9.05 52.26
CA ASP A 782 -9.73 8.66 52.76
C ASP A 782 -8.88 7.92 51.71
N ASP A 783 -9.51 7.17 50.80
CA ASP A 783 -8.79 6.46 49.73
C ASP A 783 -8.21 7.47 48.70
N VAL A 784 -8.91 8.59 48.45
CA VAL A 784 -8.43 9.71 47.61
C VAL A 784 -7.26 10.41 48.27
N ILE A 785 -7.38 10.76 49.55
CA ILE A 785 -6.31 11.43 50.31
C ILE A 785 -5.04 10.56 50.33
N LYS A 786 -5.18 9.25 50.61
CA LYS A 786 -4.06 8.30 50.60
C LYS A 786 -3.41 8.16 49.22
N ALA A 787 -4.21 8.11 48.15
CA ALA A 787 -3.69 8.06 46.79
C ALA A 787 -2.87 9.31 46.43
N TYR A 788 -3.37 10.50 46.79
CA TYR A 788 -2.67 11.76 46.53
C TYR A 788 -1.38 11.86 47.34
N ALA A 789 -1.41 11.49 48.63
CA ALA A 789 -0.21 11.41 49.47
C ALA A 789 0.82 10.44 48.87
N TYR A 790 0.39 9.26 48.41
CA TYR A 790 1.27 8.29 47.76
C TYR A 790 1.96 8.85 46.51
N PHE A 791 1.24 9.53 45.62
CA PHE A 791 1.85 10.12 44.42
C PHE A 791 2.74 11.31 44.73
N ALA A 792 2.37 12.13 45.72
CA ALA A 792 3.20 13.22 46.20
C ALA A 792 4.54 12.72 46.77
N GLU A 793 4.53 11.57 47.47
CA GLU A 793 5.74 10.94 48.01
C GLU A 793 6.52 10.11 46.98
N LYS A 794 5.83 9.48 46.02
CA LYS A 794 6.43 8.59 45.02
C LYS A 794 6.20 9.10 43.59
N GLY A 795 7.21 9.77 43.06
CA GLY A 795 7.34 10.11 41.62
C GLY A 795 6.94 11.54 41.25
N TYR A 796 6.11 12.21 42.07
CA TYR A 796 5.56 13.55 41.75
C TYR A 796 5.84 14.61 42.83
N THR A 797 6.97 14.49 43.56
CA THR A 797 7.38 15.41 44.63
C THR A 797 7.60 16.86 44.18
N SER A 798 7.93 17.09 42.90
CA SER A 798 8.12 18.43 42.36
C SER A 798 6.80 19.04 41.89
N ASP A 799 6.61 20.34 42.13
CA ASP A 799 5.44 21.10 41.67
C ASP A 799 5.17 20.94 40.17
N LYS A 800 6.24 20.87 39.36
CA LYS A 800 6.13 20.62 37.92
C LYS A 800 5.51 19.25 37.60
N ASN A 801 5.99 18.18 38.24
CA ASN A 801 5.49 16.83 38.00
C ASN A 801 4.06 16.68 38.55
N TRP A 802 3.77 17.26 39.71
CA TRP A 802 2.43 17.29 40.28
C TRP A 802 1.43 17.97 39.35
N LYS A 803 1.76 19.18 38.85
CA LYS A 803 0.96 19.90 37.86
C LYS A 803 0.77 19.10 36.58
N GLU A 804 1.79 18.37 36.13
CA GLU A 804 1.65 17.48 34.97
C GLU A 804 0.66 16.34 35.24
N LEU A 805 0.77 15.64 36.37
CA LEU A 805 -0.15 14.57 36.77
C LEU A 805 -1.60 15.09 36.88
N ALA A 806 -1.80 16.17 37.64
CA ALA A 806 -3.11 16.77 37.86
C ALA A 806 -3.74 17.27 36.54
N TYR A 807 -2.95 17.92 35.67
CA TYR A 807 -3.42 18.34 34.36
C TYR A 807 -3.84 17.15 33.49
N LYS A 808 -3.07 16.05 33.46
CA LYS A 808 -3.45 14.86 32.69
C LYS A 808 -4.66 14.14 33.30
N LEU A 809 -4.76 14.08 34.62
CA LEU A 809 -5.94 13.55 35.32
C LEU A 809 -7.21 14.31 34.93
N LYS A 810 -7.14 15.65 35.00
CA LYS A 810 -8.23 16.53 34.57
C LYS A 810 -8.69 16.23 33.15
N LEU A 811 -7.76 16.15 32.20
CA LEU A 811 -8.10 15.82 30.81
C LEU A 811 -8.70 14.43 30.67
N SER A 812 -8.14 13.43 31.36
CA SER A 812 -8.62 12.04 31.37
C SER A 812 -10.04 11.93 31.93
N LEU A 813 -10.38 12.70 32.97
CA LEU A 813 -11.75 12.77 33.50
C LEU A 813 -12.70 13.43 32.49
N TYR A 814 -12.29 14.53 31.88
CA TYR A 814 -13.08 15.20 30.85
C TYR A 814 -13.41 14.29 29.66
N THR A 815 -12.49 13.41 29.23
CA THR A 815 -12.81 12.48 28.13
C THR A 815 -13.86 11.44 28.47
N ARG A 816 -14.15 11.21 29.76
CA ARG A 816 -15.26 10.36 30.23
C ARG A 816 -16.61 11.09 30.23
N PHE A 817 -16.61 12.42 30.06
CA PHE A 817 -17.81 13.24 29.93
C PHE A 817 -17.73 14.09 28.64
N PRO A 818 -17.74 13.47 27.45
CA PRO A 818 -17.47 14.15 26.17
C PRO A 818 -18.48 15.25 25.80
N GLU A 819 -19.69 15.23 26.38
CA GLU A 819 -20.68 16.32 26.20
C GLU A 819 -20.21 17.64 26.83
N MET A 820 -19.57 17.56 28.00
CA MET A 820 -19.06 18.73 28.73
C MET A 820 -17.90 19.38 27.97
N VAL A 821 -17.01 18.56 27.38
CA VAL A 821 -15.87 19.02 26.59
C VAL A 821 -16.30 19.79 25.34
N ARG A 822 -17.38 19.34 24.68
CA ARG A 822 -17.93 20.01 23.49
C ARG A 822 -18.52 21.38 23.82
N LYS A 823 -19.21 21.52 24.95
CA LYS A 823 -19.80 22.80 25.39
C LYS A 823 -18.75 23.84 25.76
N LEU A 824 -17.65 23.43 26.39
CA LEU A 824 -16.52 24.33 26.74
C LEU A 824 -15.95 25.08 25.52
N LYS A 825 -15.98 24.48 24.32
CA LYS A 825 -15.55 25.14 23.08
C LYS A 825 -16.50 26.26 22.63
N SER A 826 -17.82 26.05 22.80
CA SER A 826 -18.85 26.99 22.35
C SER A 826 -18.91 28.29 23.15
N THR A 827 -18.41 28.29 24.38
CA THR A 827 -18.33 29.46 25.26
C THR A 827 -17.01 30.21 25.16
N SER A 828 -15.93 29.58 24.69
CA SER A 828 -14.62 30.25 24.46
C SER A 828 -14.48 30.91 23.09
N GLU A 829 -15.39 30.62 22.14
CA GLU A 829 -15.47 31.25 20.82
C GLU A 829 -16.58 32.34 20.74
N LYS A 830 -17.18 32.69 21.88
CA LYS A 830 -17.99 33.90 22.08
C LYS A 830 -17.23 34.87 22.97
#